data_AF-N6YGS2-F1
#
_entry.id   AF-N6YGS2-F1
#
_cell.length_a   1.000
_cell.length_b   1.000
_cell.length_c   1.000
_cell.angle_alpha   90.00
_cell.angle_beta   90.00
_cell.angle_gamma   90.00
#
_symmetry.space_group_name_H-M   'P 1'
#
loop_
_entity.id
_entity.type
_entity.pdbx_description
1 polymer ?
#
loop_
_entity_poly.entity_id
_entity_poly.type
_entity_poly.pdbx_seq_one_letter_code
_entity_poly.pdbx_strand_id
1 'polypeptide(L)'
;MTTLNDILSEFREAARSNREMGDKFERLIANYLLVDPQYADRLAEVWLWSEWPDRSGMDVGIDLVARERGTGDYWAIQCKFYDPDYALQKADIDSFFTASGKRFSTNQGERSFAHRVIVSTTDKWSSNAEKALENQAIPVSRLWFKDLADSPIDWSQFSLERIQDIRLREKKTLMPHQEEAVAKILEGLQEVDRGKLIMACGTGKTFTSLRLMEQATPATGRVLFLAPSISLVGQTLREWSSEAIEPFHAFVVCSDTKVGKDEEDISTHDLAYPATTDARKVAQAASVLSPDRRTVVFSTYQSIQVVADAQRQGLGEFDLIICDEAHRTTGLTLPGESPSEFVKVHHNENIVGAKRLYMTATPRIYAEASKTKANNSDAVLFSMDDEETFGPAFYRLGFGKAVELDLLSEYKVLIVAVRENEMAKLANNFNNAYRLDEKKAIDINFATKIIGSWKGLSKRGLVAVGEDGQEEALTEDVEPMRRAVAFSKSIKLSKQTTDIFKDLVAVYQQAHDEAEPTGMVRCDLDHVDGTMNALTRKRALDWLKADLEAGDCRILSNARCLSEGIDVPTLDAVVFFDTRESIVDIVQSVGRVMRKDRTGRKKYGYIILPVCMPSEKVKDYNAYIDSDPQFKGIWKVIKALRAHDESLVDEAEFRRRITVLDGGGGKSGEDRSGESEMLPLDFPDLPIDAINEAVYAAIPKKLGDREYWSEWAKSIGQVAERLIARIEDLLARDAALAAEFDVFLKGLQDTLNPAVTRGEAVEMLAQHVLTLPVFQALFAATNFPEHNAVGKALQRIVDRLGESAITSETEGLDKFYENVRERVSLAKSDKSKQDIIRNLYDTFFHNAFPRMAERLGIVYTPIQVVDFILRSADVALRKHFGESLASSGVQILDPFAGTGTFLVRLIQSGLIDPEHLPHKFDHELHANEIVLLAYYIATINIETAYHGVTGDYRPFDGMILVDTFQMTEENDLVDKVVLPENNARAERQLAQPIRVIVGNPPYSAQQDSESDNNKNLAYPTLDSAIRSSYAASSSAKLVKNLYDSYIRAIRWASDRIVERGIVAFVTNGSFINANNMDGLRKCLTEDFSHLYVFNLRGDQRTAGEESRREGGKIFGSGSRTLSVVSRFDAPMIT
;
A
#
# COMPACT_ATOMS: atom_id res chain seq x y z
N MET A 1 -21.73 32.39 13.11
CA MET A 1 -21.08 32.50 14.44
C MET A 1 -20.30 33.79 14.44
N THR A 2 -20.34 34.55 15.53
CA THR A 2 -19.52 35.75 15.70
C THR A 2 -18.04 35.34 15.72
N THR A 3 -17.23 35.99 14.90
CA THR A 3 -15.78 35.75 14.77
C THR A 3 -14.99 36.83 15.51
N LEU A 4 -13.70 36.60 15.76
CA LEU A 4 -12.83 37.62 16.32
C LEU A 4 -12.79 38.90 15.45
N ASN A 5 -12.91 38.77 14.13
CA ASN A 5 -13.00 39.92 13.22
C ASN A 5 -14.27 40.75 13.46
N ASP A 6 -15.39 40.10 13.74
CA ASP A 6 -16.65 40.79 14.04
C ASP A 6 -16.50 41.57 15.36
N ILE A 7 -15.88 40.97 16.37
CA ILE A 7 -15.58 41.62 17.67
C ILE A 7 -14.64 42.83 17.47
N LEU A 8 -13.56 42.69 16.69
CA LEU A 8 -12.65 43.80 16.43
C LEU A 8 -13.33 44.92 15.62
N SER A 9 -14.27 44.57 14.74
CA SER A 9 -15.07 45.55 14.00
C SER A 9 -16.03 46.29 14.93
N GLU A 10 -16.67 45.58 15.87
CA GLU A 10 -17.50 46.17 16.92
C GLU A 10 -16.67 47.10 17.84
N PHE A 11 -15.41 46.74 18.16
CA PHE A 11 -14.49 47.62 18.88
C PHE A 11 -14.24 48.93 18.12
N ARG A 12 -14.09 48.87 16.80
CA ARG A 12 -13.89 50.05 15.94
C ARG A 12 -15.13 50.94 15.90
N GLU A 13 -16.32 50.34 15.81
CA GLU A 13 -17.59 51.06 15.76
C GLU A 13 -17.98 51.69 17.11
N ALA A 14 -17.66 51.02 18.23
CA ALA A 14 -18.04 51.46 19.57
C ALA A 14 -17.06 52.47 20.21
N ALA A 15 -15.82 52.58 19.72
CA ALA A 15 -14.81 53.46 20.31
C ALA A 15 -14.97 54.93 19.86
N ARG A 16 -14.88 55.88 20.80
CA ARG A 16 -14.99 57.32 20.51
C ARG A 16 -13.66 57.99 20.20
N SER A 17 -12.54 57.27 20.37
CA SER A 17 -11.19 57.72 20.06
C SER A 17 -10.22 56.54 19.86
N ASN A 18 -9.10 56.77 19.16
CA ASN A 18 -8.05 55.75 18.98
C ASN A 18 -7.45 55.27 20.31
N ARG A 19 -7.44 56.12 21.34
CA ARG A 19 -6.97 55.75 22.69
C ARG A 19 -7.91 54.75 23.36
N GLU A 20 -9.22 55.01 23.31
CA GLU A 20 -10.22 54.09 23.89
C GLU A 20 -10.22 52.73 23.17
N MET A 21 -9.93 52.72 21.87
CA MET A 21 -9.78 51.52 21.06
C MET A 21 -8.56 50.69 21.47
N GLY A 22 -7.41 51.36 21.68
CA GLY A 22 -6.19 50.76 22.23
C GLY A 22 -6.42 50.14 23.61
N ASP A 23 -6.99 50.92 24.55
CA ASP A 23 -7.26 50.47 25.92
C ASP A 23 -8.14 49.20 25.97
N LYS A 24 -9.16 49.10 25.09
CA LYS A 24 -10.03 47.91 25.00
C LYS A 24 -9.28 46.70 24.46
N PHE A 25 -8.43 46.89 23.45
CA PHE A 25 -7.62 45.83 22.87
C PHE A 25 -6.56 45.33 23.87
N GLU A 26 -5.88 46.23 24.57
CA GLU A 26 -4.94 45.89 25.64
C GLU A 26 -5.59 45.04 26.74
N ARG A 27 -6.79 45.43 27.19
CA ARG A 27 -7.56 44.64 28.17
C ARG A 27 -7.94 43.26 27.65
N LEU A 28 -8.32 43.16 26.37
CA LEU A 28 -8.60 41.87 25.73
C LEU A 28 -7.35 40.98 25.73
N ILE A 29 -6.19 41.52 25.35
CA ILE A 29 -4.93 40.77 25.30
C ILE A 29 -4.45 40.38 26.71
N ALA A 30 -4.61 41.26 27.70
CA ALA A 30 -4.27 40.92 29.08
C ALA A 30 -5.07 39.72 29.60
N ASN A 31 -6.38 39.68 29.31
CA ASN A 31 -7.23 38.55 29.68
C ASN A 31 -6.92 37.30 28.84
N TYR A 32 -6.69 37.46 27.53
CA TYR A 32 -6.28 36.38 26.64
C TYR A 32 -5.07 35.63 27.20
N LEU A 33 -4.02 36.36 27.60
CA LEU A 33 -2.77 35.76 28.11
C LEU A 33 -2.94 35.03 29.45
N LEU A 34 -3.99 35.34 30.21
CA LEU A 34 -4.33 34.67 31.47
C LEU A 34 -5.28 33.47 31.28
N VAL A 35 -5.99 33.38 30.16
CA VAL A 35 -7.02 32.35 29.90
C VAL A 35 -6.56 31.33 28.86
N ASP A 36 -5.83 31.76 27.83
CA ASP A 36 -5.33 30.85 26.80
C ASP A 36 -4.33 29.85 27.40
N PRO A 37 -4.57 28.53 27.28
CA PRO A 37 -3.75 27.50 27.93
C PRO A 37 -2.26 27.57 27.59
N GLN A 38 -1.90 28.08 26.40
CA GLN A 38 -0.50 28.21 26.00
C GLN A 38 0.28 29.23 26.84
N TYR A 39 -0.42 30.20 27.42
CA TYR A 39 0.17 31.29 28.22
C TYR A 39 -0.21 31.21 29.70
N ALA A 40 -1.44 30.81 30.03
CA ALA A 40 -1.99 30.77 31.38
C ALA A 40 -1.14 29.92 32.35
N ASP A 41 -0.53 28.85 31.83
CA ASP A 41 0.36 27.98 32.59
C ASP A 41 1.70 28.61 32.91
N ARG A 42 2.16 29.53 32.06
CA ARG A 42 3.46 30.19 32.21
C ARG A 42 3.35 31.52 32.97
N LEU A 43 2.29 32.28 32.73
CA LEU A 43 2.10 33.62 33.26
C LEU A 43 1.25 33.59 34.53
N ALA A 44 1.76 34.23 35.59
CA ALA A 44 1.08 34.35 36.88
C ALA A 44 0.08 35.51 36.87
N GLU A 45 0.54 36.65 36.38
CA GLU A 45 -0.14 37.94 36.41
C GLU A 45 0.18 38.71 35.14
N VAL A 46 -0.81 39.43 34.61
CA VAL A 46 -0.67 40.33 33.48
C VAL A 46 -1.34 41.64 33.86
N TRP A 47 -0.61 42.75 33.76
CA TRP A 47 -1.09 44.09 34.07
C TRP A 47 -1.06 44.97 32.84
N LEU A 48 -2.04 45.87 32.73
CA LEU A 48 -1.84 47.08 31.93
C LEU A 48 -0.66 47.86 32.51
N TRP A 49 0.10 48.56 31.68
CA TRP A 49 1.21 49.40 32.15
C TRP A 49 0.77 50.40 33.24
N SER A 50 -0.44 50.93 33.10
CA SER A 50 -1.03 51.85 34.08
C SER A 50 -1.33 51.20 35.44
N GLU A 51 -1.55 49.89 35.47
CA GLU A 51 -1.94 49.10 36.64
C GLU A 51 -0.75 48.35 37.25
N TRP A 52 0.42 48.35 36.58
CA TRP A 52 1.62 47.64 37.03
C TRP A 52 2.21 48.24 38.32
N PRO A 53 2.38 47.46 39.41
CA PRO A 53 2.82 47.97 40.71
C PRO A 53 4.21 48.63 40.72
N ASP A 54 5.13 48.13 39.90
CA ASP A 54 6.54 48.57 39.86
C ASP A 54 6.82 49.61 38.73
N ARG A 55 5.77 50.25 38.21
CA ARG A 55 5.91 51.21 37.10
C ARG A 55 6.79 52.41 37.45
N SER A 56 7.65 52.83 36.51
CA SER A 56 8.47 54.04 36.64
C SER A 56 8.30 54.96 35.43
N GLY A 57 7.79 56.19 35.63
CA GLY A 57 7.63 57.20 34.59
C GLY A 57 6.35 57.10 33.74
N MET A 58 6.22 57.97 32.72
CA MET A 58 5.16 57.88 31.72
C MET A 58 5.41 56.75 30.73
N ASP A 59 4.35 56.22 30.12
CA ASP A 59 4.43 55.21 29.07
C ASP A 59 5.28 55.72 27.88
N VAL A 60 6.28 54.90 27.51
CA VAL A 60 7.23 55.16 26.42
C VAL A 60 7.23 54.02 25.40
N GLY A 61 6.18 53.19 25.38
CA GLY A 61 5.92 52.18 24.37
C GLY A 61 5.72 50.74 24.89
N ILE A 62 5.42 50.53 26.17
CA ILE A 62 5.08 49.19 26.73
C ILE A 62 3.64 49.26 27.21
N ASP A 63 2.78 48.39 26.65
CA ASP A 63 1.34 48.45 26.91
C ASP A 63 0.93 47.49 28.04
N LEU A 64 1.50 46.27 28.06
CA LEU A 64 1.30 45.30 29.14
C LEU A 64 2.62 44.79 29.73
N VAL A 65 2.57 44.40 31.00
CA VAL A 65 3.65 43.69 31.69
C VAL A 65 3.10 42.38 32.22
N ALA A 66 3.79 41.27 31.96
CA ALA A 66 3.44 39.97 32.52
C ALA A 66 4.57 39.43 33.41
N ARG A 67 4.22 38.59 34.39
CA ARG A 67 5.18 37.93 35.30
C ARG A 67 5.07 36.42 35.17
N GLU A 68 6.19 35.72 34.98
CA GLU A 68 6.23 34.26 34.93
C GLU A 68 6.00 33.61 36.32
N ARG A 69 5.27 32.48 36.37
CA ARG A 69 4.98 31.75 37.62
C ARG A 69 6.22 31.15 38.29
N GLY A 70 7.12 30.55 37.51
CA GLY A 70 8.26 29.79 38.03
C GLY A 70 9.49 30.65 38.32
N THR A 71 9.95 31.39 37.32
CA THR A 71 11.19 32.18 37.38
C THR A 71 10.99 33.53 38.09
N GLY A 72 9.76 34.05 38.08
CA GLY A 72 9.47 35.43 38.48
C GLY A 72 9.96 36.48 37.46
N ASP A 73 10.37 36.05 36.27
CA ASP A 73 10.83 36.94 35.21
C ASP A 73 9.67 37.77 34.64
N TYR A 74 10.01 38.97 34.16
CA TYR A 74 9.04 39.92 33.59
C TYR A 74 9.09 39.94 32.07
N TRP A 75 7.92 40.02 31.45
CA TRP A 75 7.72 40.15 30.02
C TRP A 75 7.18 41.54 29.70
N ALA A 76 7.75 42.20 28.70
CA ALA A 76 7.21 43.44 28.15
C ALA A 76 6.35 43.10 26.93
N ILE A 77 5.15 43.66 26.85
CA ILE A 77 4.22 43.33 25.77
C ILE A 77 3.73 44.63 25.13
N GLN A 78 3.70 44.65 23.80
CA GLN A 78 3.16 45.77 23.02
C GLN A 78 1.95 45.30 22.20
N CYS A 79 0.85 46.05 22.28
CA CYS A 79 -0.41 45.81 21.60
C CYS A 79 -0.62 46.88 20.52
N LYS A 80 -0.64 46.46 19.26
CA LYS A 80 -0.83 47.34 18.10
C LYS A 80 -2.18 47.08 17.45
N PHE A 81 -3.12 47.99 17.68
CA PHE A 81 -4.41 47.98 17.02
C PHE A 81 -4.38 48.84 15.75
N TYR A 82 -4.22 48.19 14.61
CA TYR A 82 -4.27 48.81 13.28
C TYR A 82 -5.37 48.20 12.41
N ASP A 83 -5.65 48.87 11.30
CA ASP A 83 -6.47 48.33 10.22
C ASP A 83 -5.82 47.05 9.63
N PRO A 84 -6.58 46.01 9.22
CA PRO A 84 -6.00 44.77 8.71
C PRO A 84 -5.20 44.99 7.42
N ASP A 85 -5.45 46.09 6.70
CA ASP A 85 -4.70 46.45 5.50
C ASP A 85 -3.42 47.22 5.76
N TYR A 86 -3.23 47.74 6.97
CA TYR A 86 -2.00 48.42 7.36
C TYR A 86 -0.84 47.44 7.49
N ALA A 87 0.31 47.79 6.93
CA ALA A 87 1.55 47.04 7.14
C ALA A 87 2.37 47.69 8.26
N LEU A 88 2.56 46.96 9.36
CA LEU A 88 3.28 47.40 10.54
C LEU A 88 4.73 47.77 10.18
N GLN A 89 5.12 48.99 10.51
CA GLN A 89 6.42 49.57 10.18
C GLN A 89 7.38 49.46 11.36
N LYS A 90 8.69 49.48 11.09
CA LYS A 90 9.73 49.51 12.12
C LYS A 90 9.54 50.68 13.11
N ALA A 91 9.10 51.83 12.62
CA ALA A 91 8.84 53.01 13.45
C ALA A 91 7.74 52.78 14.52
N ASP A 92 6.81 51.85 14.27
CA ASP A 92 5.71 51.56 15.21
C ASP A 92 6.20 50.83 16.48
N ILE A 93 7.34 50.13 16.39
CA ILE A 93 7.89 49.25 17.44
C ILE A 93 9.25 49.72 17.99
N ASP A 94 9.87 50.76 17.41
CA ASP A 94 11.18 51.28 17.82
C ASP A 94 11.17 51.80 19.27
N SER A 95 10.08 52.45 19.70
CA SER A 95 9.92 52.95 21.07
C SER A 95 9.87 51.80 22.08
N PHE A 96 9.18 50.71 21.75
CA PHE A 96 9.06 49.51 22.58
C PHE A 96 10.41 48.83 22.82
N PHE A 97 11.21 48.62 21.76
CA PHE A 97 12.55 48.04 21.93
C PHE A 97 13.45 48.90 22.82
N THR A 98 13.33 50.22 22.71
CA THR A 98 14.08 51.17 23.54
C THR A 98 13.61 51.13 24.99
N ALA A 99 12.30 51.10 25.23
CA ALA A 99 11.70 51.08 26.56
C ALA A 99 11.98 49.77 27.31
N SER A 100 11.71 48.64 26.67
CA SER A 100 11.86 47.30 27.24
C SER A 100 13.33 46.88 27.42
N GLY A 101 14.29 47.61 26.86
CA GLY A 101 15.72 47.39 27.10
C GLY A 101 16.25 47.97 28.42
N LYS A 102 15.43 48.76 29.14
CA LYS A 102 15.84 49.41 30.40
C LYS A 102 15.66 48.47 31.59
N ARG A 103 16.52 48.66 32.61
CA ARG A 103 16.37 48.03 33.93
C ARG A 103 15.35 48.83 34.75
N PHE A 104 14.64 48.15 35.63
CA PHE A 104 13.63 48.75 36.51
C PHE A 104 13.76 48.19 37.94
N SER A 105 13.29 48.95 38.92
CA SER A 105 13.33 48.54 40.33
C SER A 105 12.03 47.88 40.73
N THR A 106 12.12 46.74 41.41
CA THR A 106 10.99 46.06 42.04
C THR A 106 11.21 45.99 43.54
N ASN A 107 10.18 45.59 44.29
CA ASN A 107 10.30 45.30 45.72
C ASN A 107 11.36 44.22 46.07
N GLN A 108 11.83 43.46 45.07
CA GLN A 108 12.86 42.43 45.20
C GLN A 108 14.23 42.84 44.63
N GLY A 109 14.41 44.12 44.30
CA GLY A 109 15.64 44.67 43.72
C GLY A 109 15.50 45.00 42.24
N GLU A 110 16.63 45.33 41.61
CA GLU A 110 16.68 45.74 40.21
C GLU A 110 16.53 44.53 39.27
N ARG A 111 15.63 44.64 38.29
CA ARG A 111 15.26 43.62 37.32
C ARG A 111 15.36 44.16 35.89
N SER A 112 15.29 43.27 34.93
CA SER A 112 15.18 43.56 33.49
C SER A 112 14.13 42.64 32.88
N PHE A 113 13.53 43.06 31.77
CA PHE A 113 12.63 42.19 31.02
C PHE A 113 13.42 41.01 30.42
N ALA A 114 12.90 39.80 30.62
CA ALA A 114 13.49 38.57 30.08
C ALA A 114 12.95 38.23 28.69
N HIS A 115 11.77 38.75 28.34
CA HIS A 115 11.09 38.48 27.09
C HIS A 115 10.25 39.67 26.61
N ARG A 116 10.04 39.76 25.30
CA ARG A 116 9.22 40.76 24.63
C ARG A 116 8.17 40.07 23.78
N VAL A 117 6.91 40.52 23.85
CA VAL A 117 5.84 40.04 22.97
C VAL A 117 5.25 41.21 22.21
N ILE A 118 5.10 41.06 20.90
CA ILE A 118 4.37 42.03 20.08
C ILE A 118 3.08 41.37 19.58
N VAL A 119 1.96 42.01 19.89
CA VAL A 119 0.61 41.58 19.50
C VAL A 119 0.06 42.62 18.54
N SER A 120 -0.43 42.20 17.39
CA SER A 120 -0.92 43.09 16.35
C SER A 120 -2.24 42.57 15.78
N THR A 121 -3.16 43.48 15.45
CA THR A 121 -4.39 43.15 14.70
C THR A 121 -4.18 43.05 13.19
N THR A 122 -2.96 43.32 12.73
CA THR A 122 -2.52 43.07 11.35
C THR A 122 -1.37 42.08 11.33
N ASP A 123 -1.48 41.09 10.44
CA ASP A 123 -0.41 40.14 10.15
C ASP A 123 0.54 40.69 9.06
N LYS A 124 0.29 41.88 8.49
CA LYS A 124 1.18 42.49 7.48
C LYS A 124 2.30 43.28 8.15
N TRP A 125 3.56 42.91 7.90
CA TRP A 125 4.75 43.57 8.46
C TRP A 125 5.69 44.00 7.34
N SER A 126 6.34 45.16 7.49
CA SER A 126 7.37 45.59 6.53
C SER A 126 8.67 44.80 6.71
N SER A 127 9.46 44.66 5.65
CA SER A 127 10.73 43.93 5.69
C SER A 127 11.72 44.47 6.74
N ASN A 128 11.63 45.77 7.04
CA ASN A 128 12.43 46.40 8.09
C ASN A 128 11.90 46.10 9.49
N ALA A 129 10.59 45.92 9.67
CA ALA A 129 10.00 45.51 10.94
C ALA A 129 10.34 44.05 11.26
N GLU A 130 10.28 43.15 10.26
CA GLU A 130 10.68 41.74 10.40
C GLU A 130 12.15 41.62 10.83
N LYS A 131 13.06 42.30 10.12
CA LYS A 131 14.50 42.32 10.48
C LYS A 131 14.78 42.88 11.87
N ALA A 132 13.90 43.72 12.42
CA ALA A 132 14.08 44.28 13.76
C ALA A 132 13.87 43.22 14.86
N LEU A 133 13.16 42.13 14.59
CA LEU A 133 12.94 41.03 15.53
C LEU A 133 14.16 40.10 15.66
N GLU A 134 14.98 40.03 14.61
CA GLU A 134 16.12 39.12 14.53
C GLU A 134 17.26 39.52 15.49
N ASN A 135 17.89 38.52 16.11
CA ASN A 135 19.12 38.66 16.93
C ASN A 135 19.05 39.71 18.05
N GLN A 136 17.87 39.92 18.64
CA GLN A 136 17.69 40.83 19.77
C GLN A 136 18.30 40.26 21.06
N ALA A 137 18.90 41.13 21.87
CA ALA A 137 19.50 40.73 23.15
C ALA A 137 18.47 40.22 24.16
N ILE A 138 17.27 40.81 24.16
CA ILE A 138 16.08 40.30 24.84
C ILE A 138 15.23 39.61 23.76
N PRO A 139 14.98 38.29 23.86
CA PRO A 139 14.20 37.55 22.87
C PRO A 139 12.81 38.15 22.66
N VAL A 140 12.36 38.17 21.40
CA VAL A 140 11.08 38.73 20.99
C VAL A 140 10.23 37.62 20.38
N SER A 141 8.96 37.52 20.79
CA SER A 141 7.95 36.69 20.15
C SER A 141 6.87 37.56 19.55
N ARG A 142 6.25 37.07 18.47
CA ARG A 142 5.09 37.69 17.85
C ARG A 142 3.86 36.81 18.07
N LEU A 143 2.77 37.44 18.49
CA LEU A 143 1.46 36.80 18.52
C LEU A 143 0.66 37.26 17.29
N TRP A 144 0.43 36.32 16.37
CA TRP A 144 -0.34 36.58 15.15
C TRP A 144 -1.82 36.81 15.48
N PHE A 145 -2.49 37.70 14.74
CA PHE A 145 -3.93 37.88 14.88
C PHE A 145 -4.68 36.55 14.69
N LYS A 146 -4.24 35.77 13.71
CA LYS A 146 -4.82 34.45 13.48
C LYS A 146 -4.60 33.46 14.62
N ASP A 147 -3.49 33.55 15.34
CA ASP A 147 -3.26 32.67 16.49
C ASP A 147 -4.22 33.02 17.64
N LEU A 148 -4.58 34.30 17.79
CA LEU A 148 -5.70 34.71 18.65
C LEU A 148 -7.03 34.14 18.14
N ALA A 149 -7.29 34.19 16.83
CA ALA A 149 -8.54 33.70 16.25
C ALA A 149 -8.70 32.17 16.38
N ASP A 150 -7.60 31.43 16.18
CA ASP A 150 -7.53 29.96 16.24
C ASP A 150 -7.40 29.42 17.68
N SER A 151 -7.27 30.30 18.68
CA SER A 151 -7.23 29.94 20.11
C SER A 151 -8.44 29.09 20.52
N PRO A 152 -8.30 28.22 21.55
CA PRO A 152 -9.42 27.50 22.13
C PRO A 152 -10.49 28.39 22.77
N ILE A 153 -10.31 29.72 22.80
CA ILE A 153 -11.34 30.67 23.22
C ILE A 153 -12.59 30.58 22.33
N ASP A 154 -13.77 30.56 22.96
CA ASP A 154 -15.06 30.66 22.30
C ASP A 154 -15.45 32.12 22.08
N TRP A 155 -15.01 32.66 20.94
CA TRP A 155 -15.32 34.02 20.51
C TRP A 155 -16.82 34.28 20.33
N SER A 156 -17.65 33.24 20.16
CA SER A 156 -19.10 33.43 20.00
C SER A 156 -19.83 33.81 21.29
N GLN A 157 -19.23 33.51 22.45
CA GLN A 157 -19.74 33.87 23.77
C GLN A 157 -19.13 35.16 24.33
N PHE A 158 -18.15 35.73 23.63
CA PHE A 158 -17.48 36.96 24.05
C PHE A 158 -18.40 38.16 23.96
N SER A 159 -18.35 39.06 24.96
CA SER A 159 -19.11 40.31 24.98
C SER A 159 -18.26 41.50 25.36
N LEU A 160 -18.43 42.60 24.63
CA LEU A 160 -17.82 43.90 24.90
C LEU A 160 -18.16 44.48 26.28
N GLU A 161 -19.33 44.15 26.84
CA GLU A 161 -19.74 44.60 28.18
C GLU A 161 -19.03 43.83 29.30
N ARG A 162 -18.45 42.66 28.97
CA ARG A 162 -17.79 41.74 29.92
C ARG A 162 -16.49 41.18 29.34
N ILE A 163 -15.55 42.07 29.00
CA ILE A 163 -14.24 41.72 28.40
C ILE A 163 -13.43 40.70 29.24
N GLN A 164 -13.76 40.54 30.53
CA GLN A 164 -13.13 39.57 31.45
C GLN A 164 -13.74 38.16 31.41
N ASP A 165 -14.95 37.97 30.86
CA ASP A 165 -15.63 36.66 30.78
C ASP A 165 -15.23 35.94 29.48
N ILE A 166 -13.96 35.55 29.38
CA ILE A 166 -13.43 34.74 28.27
C ILE A 166 -13.59 33.26 28.64
N ARG A 167 -14.24 32.49 27.76
CA ARG A 167 -14.49 31.06 27.96
C ARG A 167 -13.76 30.24 26.91
N LEU A 168 -13.31 29.06 27.32
CA LEU A 168 -12.72 28.07 26.42
C LEU A 168 -13.81 27.17 25.85
N ARG A 169 -13.60 26.71 24.62
CA ARG A 169 -14.40 25.66 23.98
C ARG A 169 -14.21 24.33 24.71
N GLU A 170 -15.16 23.41 24.52
CA GLU A 170 -15.03 22.05 25.03
C GLU A 170 -13.83 21.32 24.40
N LYS A 171 -13.09 20.58 25.23
CA LYS A 171 -11.93 19.79 24.80
C LYS A 171 -12.38 18.57 23.98
N LYS A 172 -11.51 18.09 23.10
CA LYS A 172 -11.73 16.85 22.35
C LYS A 172 -11.79 15.63 23.28
N THR A 173 -12.66 14.69 22.93
CA THR A 173 -12.71 13.33 23.49
C THR A 173 -11.99 12.35 22.56
N LEU A 174 -11.48 11.26 23.12
CA LEU A 174 -10.90 10.18 22.32
C LEU A 174 -12.00 9.53 21.46
N MET A 175 -11.65 9.22 20.22
CA MET A 175 -12.47 8.35 19.36
C MET A 175 -12.14 6.87 19.68
N PRO A 176 -13.04 5.91 19.35
CA PRO A 176 -12.84 4.50 19.70
C PRO A 176 -11.49 3.91 19.25
N HIS A 177 -11.02 4.26 18.04
CA HIS A 177 -9.72 3.78 17.53
C HIS A 177 -8.52 4.37 18.28
N GLN A 178 -8.69 5.53 18.92
CA GLN A 178 -7.66 6.17 19.74
C GLN A 178 -7.66 5.59 21.15
N GLU A 179 -8.84 5.28 21.71
CA GLU A 179 -8.95 4.55 22.99
C GLU A 179 -8.28 3.19 22.90
N GLU A 180 -8.55 2.43 21.82
CA GLU A 180 -7.89 1.15 21.56
C GLU A 180 -6.37 1.31 21.41
N ALA A 181 -5.92 2.32 20.68
CA ALA A 181 -4.49 2.61 20.50
C ALA A 181 -3.81 2.88 21.85
N VAL A 182 -4.40 3.74 22.68
CA VAL A 182 -3.85 4.07 24.02
C VAL A 182 -3.81 2.82 24.89
N ALA A 183 -4.88 2.02 24.93
CA ALA A 183 -4.93 0.80 25.73
C ALA A 183 -3.83 -0.21 25.33
N LYS A 184 -3.68 -0.50 24.04
CA LYS A 184 -2.65 -1.42 23.53
C LYS A 184 -1.23 -0.92 23.76
N ILE A 185 -1.00 0.39 23.64
CA ILE A 185 0.32 0.96 23.94
C ILE A 185 0.62 0.86 25.44
N LEU A 186 -0.35 1.15 26.31
CA LEU A 186 -0.15 1.04 27.76
C LEU A 186 0.14 -0.40 28.19
N GLU A 187 -0.56 -1.39 27.63
CA GLU A 187 -0.31 -2.82 27.84
C GLU A 187 1.09 -3.19 27.36
N GLY A 188 1.44 -2.88 26.11
CA GLY A 188 2.75 -3.20 25.55
C GLY A 188 3.92 -2.53 26.28
N LEU A 189 3.73 -1.29 26.75
CA LEU A 189 4.71 -0.57 27.55
C LEU A 189 4.91 -1.14 28.96
N GLN A 190 4.04 -2.04 29.44
CA GLN A 190 4.29 -2.79 30.69
C GLN A 190 5.30 -3.92 30.47
N GLU A 191 5.31 -4.53 29.28
CA GLU A 191 6.17 -5.67 28.95
C GLU A 191 7.53 -5.24 28.40
N VAL A 192 7.55 -4.22 27.55
CA VAL A 192 8.76 -3.72 26.88
C VAL A 192 8.86 -2.20 26.95
N ASP A 193 10.08 -1.67 26.96
CA ASP A 193 10.30 -0.22 27.10
C ASP A 193 10.19 0.57 25.78
N ARG A 194 9.96 -0.12 24.67
CA ARG A 194 9.94 0.47 23.33
C ARG A 194 8.79 -0.09 22.52
N GLY A 195 8.16 0.77 21.71
CA GLY A 195 7.25 0.27 20.68
C GLY A 195 6.83 1.33 19.69
N LYS A 196 6.07 0.87 18.69
CA LYS A 196 5.65 1.66 17.54
C LYS A 196 4.14 1.89 17.55
N LEU A 197 3.74 3.13 17.26
CA LEU A 197 2.37 3.51 16.93
C LEU A 197 2.30 3.85 15.44
N ILE A 198 1.64 2.99 14.66
CA ILE A 198 1.49 3.17 13.22
C ILE A 198 0.04 3.60 12.95
N MET A 199 -0.19 4.85 12.53
CA MET A 199 -1.53 5.31 12.17
C MET A 199 -1.50 6.17 10.91
N ALA A 200 -2.47 5.96 10.02
CA ALA A 200 -2.66 6.76 8.81
C ALA A 200 -2.69 8.27 9.09
N CYS A 201 -2.22 9.08 8.15
CA CYS A 201 -2.23 10.54 8.29
C CYS A 201 -3.67 11.07 8.44
N GLY A 202 -3.87 12.05 9.34
CA GLY A 202 -5.20 12.66 9.58
C GLY A 202 -6.08 11.96 10.64
N THR A 203 -5.66 10.82 11.20
CA THR A 203 -6.43 10.06 12.22
C THR A 203 -6.19 10.50 13.66
N GLY A 204 -5.41 11.57 13.88
CA GLY A 204 -5.21 12.19 15.19
C GLY A 204 -4.04 11.67 16.03
N LYS A 205 -2.94 11.20 15.41
CA LYS A 205 -1.72 10.71 16.11
C LYS A 205 -1.25 11.64 17.24
N THR A 206 -1.13 12.93 16.96
CA THR A 206 -0.66 13.95 17.92
C THR A 206 -1.57 14.04 19.15
N PHE A 207 -2.89 14.03 18.94
CA PHE A 207 -3.86 14.02 20.04
C PHE A 207 -3.87 12.69 20.82
N THR A 208 -3.76 11.55 20.13
CA THR A 208 -3.61 10.23 20.78
C THR A 208 -2.37 10.21 21.68
N SER A 209 -1.25 10.78 21.23
CA SER A 209 -0.01 10.83 22.00
C SER A 209 -0.08 11.72 23.25
N LEU A 210 -0.87 12.79 23.21
CA LEU A 210 -1.17 13.62 24.39
C LEU A 210 -1.91 12.80 25.45
N ARG A 211 -2.98 12.11 25.06
CA ARG A 211 -3.80 11.31 25.98
C ARG A 211 -3.03 10.12 26.54
N LEU A 212 -2.18 9.50 25.72
CA LEU A 212 -1.23 8.50 26.18
C LEU A 212 -0.28 9.09 27.22
N MET A 213 0.31 10.25 26.97
CA MET A 213 1.24 10.91 27.90
C MET A 213 0.58 11.14 29.27
N GLU A 214 -0.66 11.63 29.30
CA GLU A 214 -1.42 11.86 30.54
C GLU A 214 -1.65 10.56 31.34
N GLN A 215 -1.86 9.43 30.67
CA GLN A 215 -2.12 8.13 31.31
C GLN A 215 -0.84 7.34 31.65
N ALA A 216 0.20 7.44 30.81
CA ALA A 216 1.42 6.66 30.92
C ALA A 216 2.43 7.26 31.90
N THR A 217 2.33 8.56 32.21
CA THR A 217 3.30 9.26 33.04
C THR A 217 2.66 9.82 34.32
N PRO A 218 3.39 9.84 35.45
CA PRO A 218 2.88 10.41 36.69
C PRO A 218 2.67 11.92 36.55
N ALA A 219 1.84 12.50 37.42
CA ALA A 219 1.55 13.95 37.41
C ALA A 219 2.79 14.84 37.56
N THR A 220 3.89 14.32 38.07
CA THR A 220 5.18 15.03 38.23
C THR A 220 6.24 14.55 37.21
N GLY A 221 5.81 13.78 36.21
CA GLY A 221 6.68 13.11 35.25
C GLY A 221 7.32 14.06 34.24
N ARG A 222 8.37 13.59 33.58
CA ARG A 222 9.11 14.30 32.54
C ARG A 222 8.92 13.62 31.19
N VAL A 223 8.59 14.40 30.17
CA VAL A 223 8.30 13.92 28.82
C VAL A 223 9.17 14.66 27.82
N LEU A 224 9.70 13.93 26.84
CA LEU A 224 10.38 14.50 25.68
C LEU A 224 9.56 14.23 24.43
N PHE A 225 9.17 15.27 23.71
CA PHE A 225 8.54 15.16 22.40
C PHE A 225 9.51 15.62 21.32
N LEU A 226 9.84 14.74 20.37
CA LEU A 226 10.75 15.00 19.26
C LEU A 226 10.00 15.06 17.94
N ALA A 227 10.27 16.10 17.15
CA ALA A 227 9.73 16.30 15.81
C ALA A 227 10.82 16.78 14.84
N PRO A 228 10.65 16.67 13.51
CA PRO A 228 11.69 17.00 12.55
C PRO A 228 11.85 18.50 12.23
N SER A 229 10.82 19.32 12.46
CA SER A 229 10.79 20.75 12.11
C SER A 229 10.24 21.61 13.25
N ILE A 230 10.62 22.89 13.28
CA ILE A 230 10.11 23.87 14.25
C ILE A 230 8.61 24.08 14.06
N SER A 231 8.12 24.01 12.81
CA SER A 231 6.69 24.07 12.48
C SER A 231 5.88 22.98 13.21
N LEU A 232 6.31 21.71 13.14
CA LEU A 232 5.63 20.61 13.82
C LEU A 232 5.73 20.70 15.35
N VAL A 233 6.86 21.17 15.88
CA VAL A 233 7.00 21.47 17.32
C VAL A 233 5.97 22.52 17.76
N GLY A 234 5.85 23.63 17.01
CA GLY A 234 4.91 24.69 17.31
C GLY A 234 3.44 24.24 17.24
N GLN A 235 3.09 23.43 16.22
CA GLN A 235 1.76 22.85 16.09
C GLN A 235 1.43 21.90 17.24
N THR A 236 2.36 21.00 17.58
CA THR A 236 2.19 20.03 18.68
C THR A 236 2.03 20.75 20.01
N LEU A 237 2.88 21.74 20.30
CA LEU A 237 2.79 22.52 21.52
C LEU A 237 1.41 23.18 21.67
N ARG A 238 0.91 23.79 20.59
CA ARG A 238 -0.39 24.46 20.58
C ARG A 238 -1.53 23.47 20.82
N GLU A 239 -1.54 22.36 20.09
CA GLU A 239 -2.57 21.32 20.24
C GLU A 239 -2.54 20.69 21.63
N TRP A 240 -1.36 20.32 22.14
CA TRP A 240 -1.21 19.74 23.48
C TRP A 240 -1.65 20.71 24.56
N SER A 241 -1.23 21.98 24.50
CA SER A 241 -1.64 22.98 25.49
C SER A 241 -3.15 23.21 25.48
N SER A 242 -3.76 23.25 24.28
CA SER A 242 -5.21 23.49 24.14
C SER A 242 -6.07 22.33 24.64
N GLU A 243 -5.60 21.09 24.44
CA GLU A 243 -6.42 19.88 24.64
C GLU A 243 -6.07 19.10 25.91
N ALA A 244 -4.97 19.43 26.60
CA ALA A 244 -4.55 18.75 27.82
C ALA A 244 -5.61 18.88 28.91
N ILE A 245 -6.00 17.77 29.53
CA ILE A 245 -6.88 17.72 30.69
C ILE A 245 -6.12 18.27 31.90
N GLU A 246 -4.88 17.80 32.08
CA GLU A 246 -3.99 18.24 33.15
C GLU A 246 -2.92 19.18 32.59
N PRO A 247 -2.87 20.45 33.04
CA PRO A 247 -1.86 21.41 32.61
C PRO A 247 -0.42 20.93 32.87
N PHE A 248 0.52 21.35 32.01
CA PHE A 248 1.92 20.93 32.09
C PHE A 248 2.88 22.10 31.87
N HIS A 249 4.09 21.96 32.41
CA HIS A 249 5.18 22.90 32.19
C HIS A 249 5.86 22.60 30.86
N ALA A 250 5.83 23.56 29.93
CA ALA A 250 6.28 23.35 28.56
C ALA A 250 7.58 24.09 28.25
N PHE A 251 8.57 23.37 27.69
CA PHE A 251 9.84 23.91 27.21
C PHE A 251 10.01 23.67 25.73
N VAL A 252 10.58 24.63 25.00
CA VAL A 252 10.88 24.47 23.57
C VAL A 252 12.39 24.59 23.34
N VAL A 253 12.97 23.55 22.77
CA VAL A 253 14.41 23.42 22.50
C VAL A 253 14.62 23.28 21.00
N CYS A 254 14.90 24.40 20.34
CA CYS A 254 15.10 24.48 18.90
C CYS A 254 16.27 25.41 18.59
N SER A 255 17.17 25.02 17.68
CA SER A 255 18.25 25.86 17.16
C SER A 255 17.88 26.51 15.82
N ASP A 256 18.00 27.85 15.74
CA ASP A 256 17.82 28.64 14.50
C ASP A 256 19.02 28.53 13.54
N THR A 257 19.88 27.53 13.70
CA THR A 257 20.97 27.27 12.76
C THR A 257 20.37 26.81 11.46
N LYS A 258 20.09 27.78 10.58
CA LYS A 258 19.65 27.65 9.18
C LYS A 258 19.76 26.20 8.72
N VAL A 259 18.65 25.48 8.88
CA VAL A 259 18.42 24.15 8.33
C VAL A 259 18.92 24.20 6.89
N GLY A 260 19.89 23.35 6.56
CA GLY A 260 20.87 23.62 5.52
C GLY A 260 20.29 24.14 4.21
N LYS A 261 20.38 25.45 3.96
CA LYS A 261 20.08 26.21 2.71
C LYS A 261 18.80 25.90 1.90
N ASP A 262 18.05 24.84 2.16
CA ASP A 262 17.05 24.25 1.25
C ASP A 262 15.78 23.69 1.93
N GLU A 263 15.56 23.84 3.25
CA GLU A 263 14.39 23.23 3.94
C GLU A 263 13.51 24.18 4.78
N GLU A 264 12.24 23.74 4.86
CA GLU A 264 11.03 24.28 5.49
C GLU A 264 11.16 24.63 6.98
N ASP A 265 11.48 25.87 7.36
CA ASP A 265 11.16 26.23 8.75
C ASP A 265 10.61 27.64 8.98
N ILE A 266 9.78 27.70 10.03
CA ILE A 266 9.22 28.89 10.65
C ILE A 266 10.31 29.49 11.56
N SER A 267 10.33 30.81 11.75
CA SER A 267 11.35 31.40 12.61
C SER A 267 11.04 31.21 14.10
N THR A 268 12.08 31.16 14.93
CA THR A 268 11.98 30.94 16.38
C THR A 268 11.13 31.99 17.11
N HIS A 269 10.97 33.20 16.54
CA HIS A 269 10.13 34.27 17.09
C HIS A 269 8.63 34.14 16.77
N ASP A 270 8.23 33.19 15.91
CA ASP A 270 6.81 32.85 15.68
C ASP A 270 6.29 31.78 16.67
N LEU A 271 7.15 31.27 17.56
CA LEU A 271 6.74 30.45 18.69
C LEU A 271 6.15 31.33 19.79
N ALA A 272 5.14 30.81 20.49
CA ALA A 272 4.44 31.52 21.56
C ALA A 272 5.36 32.07 22.66
N TYR A 273 6.49 31.40 22.88
CA TYR A 273 7.59 31.85 23.73
C TYR A 273 8.93 31.35 23.19
N PRO A 274 10.07 31.95 23.60
CA PRO A 274 11.36 31.72 22.95
C PRO A 274 11.81 30.27 23.06
N ALA A 275 12.23 29.71 21.93
CA ALA A 275 13.06 28.53 21.94
C ALA A 275 14.39 28.83 22.64
N THR A 276 14.90 27.87 23.42
CA THR A 276 16.22 27.96 24.05
C THR A 276 17.17 26.94 23.44
N THR A 277 18.41 27.36 23.20
CA THR A 277 19.54 26.48 22.88
C THR A 277 20.48 26.31 24.07
N ASP A 278 20.19 26.95 25.21
CA ASP A 278 20.99 26.88 26.42
C ASP A 278 20.48 25.77 27.34
N ALA A 279 21.23 24.66 27.40
CA ALA A 279 20.97 23.52 28.26
C ALA A 279 20.83 23.91 29.74
N ARG A 280 21.58 24.92 30.21
CA ARG A 280 21.53 25.35 31.62
C ARG A 280 20.19 25.97 31.96
N LYS A 281 19.61 26.75 31.04
CA LYS A 281 18.29 27.35 31.24
C LYS A 281 17.21 26.29 31.36
N VAL A 282 17.28 25.24 30.54
CA VAL A 282 16.34 24.12 30.58
C VAL A 282 16.43 23.38 31.92
N ALA A 283 17.65 23.00 32.33
CA ALA A 283 17.88 22.30 33.60
C ALA A 283 17.49 23.15 34.82
N GLN A 284 17.87 24.43 34.84
CA GLN A 284 17.56 25.36 35.93
C GLN A 284 16.05 25.62 36.03
N ALA A 285 15.38 25.91 34.91
CA ALA A 285 13.95 26.17 34.93
C ALA A 285 13.16 24.93 35.39
N ALA A 286 13.52 23.73 34.92
CA ALA A 286 12.90 22.49 35.38
C ALA A 286 13.09 22.23 36.89
N SER A 287 14.17 22.74 37.50
CA SER A 287 14.44 22.58 38.94
C SER A 287 13.68 23.54 39.86
N VAL A 288 13.19 24.67 39.33
CA VAL A 288 12.53 25.74 40.10
C VAL A 288 11.00 25.66 39.98
N LEU A 289 10.49 24.97 38.96
CA LEU A 289 9.06 24.81 38.74
C LEU A 289 8.40 23.94 39.81
N SER A 290 7.14 24.24 40.10
CA SER A 290 6.36 23.52 41.10
C SER A 290 6.21 22.04 40.70
N PRO A 291 6.42 21.10 41.65
CA PRO A 291 6.38 19.67 41.37
C PRO A 291 4.94 19.14 41.22
N ASP A 292 3.92 19.99 41.15
CA ASP A 292 2.51 19.61 41.04
C ASP A 292 2.07 19.30 39.60
N ARG A 293 2.96 19.44 38.61
CA ARG A 293 2.66 19.27 37.18
C ARG A 293 3.79 18.59 36.42
N ARG A 294 3.43 17.99 35.28
CA ARG A 294 4.37 17.34 34.36
C ARG A 294 5.27 18.38 33.71
N THR A 295 6.48 17.97 33.36
CA THR A 295 7.40 18.78 32.55
C THR A 295 7.54 18.16 31.16
N VAL A 296 7.17 18.90 30.13
CA VAL A 296 7.23 18.46 28.73
C VAL A 296 8.25 19.32 27.97
N VAL A 297 9.27 18.67 27.42
CA VAL A 297 10.27 19.29 26.55
C VAL A 297 9.92 18.95 25.10
N PHE A 298 9.55 19.96 24.32
CA PHE A 298 9.38 19.85 22.88
C PHE A 298 10.69 20.24 22.20
N SER A 299 11.24 19.35 21.39
CA SER A 299 12.53 19.57 20.73
C SER A 299 12.47 19.14 19.27
N THR A 300 13.27 19.80 18.43
CA THR A 300 13.60 19.20 17.14
C THR A 300 14.65 18.11 17.30
N TYR A 301 14.70 17.13 16.39
CA TYR A 301 15.75 16.09 16.41
C TYR A 301 17.16 16.71 16.31
N GLN A 302 17.32 17.80 15.56
CA GLN A 302 18.58 18.51 15.38
C GLN A 302 19.08 19.16 16.69
N SER A 303 18.17 19.46 17.62
CA SER A 303 18.50 20.06 18.92
C SER A 303 18.61 19.03 20.05
N ILE A 304 18.60 17.72 19.73
CA ILE A 304 18.66 16.65 20.72
C ILE A 304 19.90 16.75 21.62
N GLN A 305 21.03 17.23 21.10
CA GLN A 305 22.26 17.41 21.89
C GLN A 305 22.07 18.41 23.04
N VAL A 306 21.27 19.46 22.85
CA VAL A 306 20.96 20.45 23.90
C VAL A 306 20.17 19.79 25.04
N VAL A 307 19.24 18.91 24.70
CA VAL A 307 18.46 18.14 25.68
C VAL A 307 19.37 17.17 26.44
N ALA A 308 20.28 16.48 25.74
CA ALA A 308 21.28 15.60 26.35
C ALA A 308 22.17 16.35 27.35
N ASP A 309 22.64 17.53 26.97
CA ASP A 309 23.46 18.38 27.84
C ASP A 309 22.66 18.88 29.04
N ALA A 310 21.36 19.15 28.88
CA ALA A 310 20.48 19.53 30.00
C ALA A 310 20.31 18.36 30.99
N GLN A 311 20.21 17.11 30.53
CA GLN A 311 20.20 15.93 31.41
C GLN A 311 21.48 15.81 32.23
N ARG A 312 22.64 16.00 31.60
CA ARG A 312 23.96 16.02 32.27
C ARG A 312 24.07 17.14 33.31
N GLN A 313 23.29 18.21 33.16
CA GLN A 313 23.25 19.37 34.05
C GLN A 313 22.13 19.30 35.09
N GLY A 314 21.39 18.18 35.18
CA GLY A 314 20.42 17.94 36.25
C GLY A 314 18.94 18.01 35.84
N LEU A 315 18.60 18.03 34.54
CA LEU A 315 17.20 17.92 34.09
C LEU A 315 16.53 16.60 34.54
N GLY A 316 17.31 15.52 34.67
CA GLY A 316 16.84 14.19 35.06
C GLY A 316 16.40 13.32 33.87
N GLU A 317 16.03 12.08 34.18
CA GLU A 317 15.51 11.10 33.22
C GLU A 317 14.09 11.45 32.76
N PHE A 318 13.74 11.09 31.52
CA PHE A 318 12.38 11.16 30.98
C PHE A 318 11.61 9.87 31.23
N ASP A 319 10.38 9.97 31.73
CA ASP A 319 9.47 8.81 31.90
C ASP A 319 9.00 8.29 30.52
N LEU A 320 8.79 9.21 29.58
CA LEU A 320 8.34 8.90 28.22
C LEU A 320 9.02 9.81 27.18
N ILE A 321 9.60 9.20 26.16
CA ILE A 321 10.10 9.87 24.97
C ILE A 321 9.17 9.52 23.80
N ILE A 322 8.62 10.54 23.15
CA ILE A 322 7.75 10.40 21.99
C ILE A 322 8.50 10.90 20.75
N CYS A 323 8.68 10.01 19.79
CA CYS A 323 9.39 10.27 18.54
C CYS A 323 8.36 10.38 17.41
N ASP A 324 7.99 11.61 17.03
CA ASP A 324 7.10 11.84 15.90
C ASP A 324 7.87 11.78 14.58
N GLU A 325 7.18 11.39 13.50
CA GLU A 325 7.76 11.07 12.20
C GLU A 325 9.00 10.16 12.28
N ALA A 326 8.88 9.09 13.08
CA ALA A 326 9.97 8.15 13.40
C ALA A 326 10.60 7.47 12.17
N HIS A 327 9.96 7.50 11.00
CA HIS A 327 10.59 7.03 9.76
C HIS A 327 11.84 7.84 9.38
N ARG A 328 11.99 9.08 9.89
CA ARG A 328 13.19 9.93 9.70
C ARG A 328 14.34 9.55 10.63
N THR A 329 14.09 8.75 11.67
CA THR A 329 15.14 8.23 12.56
C THR A 329 15.79 6.96 12.02
N THR A 330 15.52 6.62 10.76
CA THR A 330 16.17 5.53 10.03
C THR A 330 17.33 6.05 9.19
N GLY A 331 18.30 5.20 8.86
CA GLY A 331 19.43 5.62 8.03
C GLY A 331 20.65 4.72 8.13
N LEU A 332 21.59 4.92 7.20
CA LEU A 332 22.88 4.22 7.15
C LEU A 332 23.97 5.17 7.67
N THR A 333 24.77 4.74 8.63
CA THR A 333 25.96 5.45 9.12
C THR A 333 27.20 4.61 8.79
N LEU A 334 28.09 5.12 7.94
CA LEU A 334 29.32 4.42 7.56
C LEU A 334 30.40 4.52 8.66
N PRO A 335 31.37 3.59 8.72
CA PRO A 335 32.49 3.67 9.66
C PRO A 335 33.28 4.97 9.51
N GLY A 336 33.40 5.73 10.61
CA GLY A 336 34.11 7.01 10.64
C GLY A 336 33.27 8.25 10.29
N GLU A 337 32.00 8.08 9.91
CA GLU A 337 31.05 9.19 9.78
C GLU A 337 30.33 9.46 11.12
N SER A 338 30.04 10.72 11.41
CA SER A 338 29.22 11.08 12.57
C SER A 338 27.76 10.68 12.32
N PRO A 339 27.09 9.99 13.26
CA PRO A 339 25.68 9.64 13.11
C PRO A 339 24.82 10.89 12.92
N SER A 340 23.78 10.77 12.09
CA SER A 340 22.75 11.80 11.96
C SER A 340 22.15 12.12 13.34
N GLU A 341 21.84 13.39 13.61
CA GLU A 341 21.16 13.78 14.86
C GLU A 341 19.85 13.00 15.07
N PHE A 342 19.19 12.59 13.99
CA PHE A 342 17.96 11.80 14.01
C PHE A 342 18.11 10.41 14.64
N VAL A 343 19.29 9.77 14.55
CA VAL A 343 19.48 8.40 15.07
C VAL A 343 19.90 8.40 16.55
N LYS A 344 20.34 9.54 17.09
CA LYS A 344 20.83 9.64 18.48
C LYS A 344 19.77 9.26 19.51
N VAL A 345 18.49 9.47 19.20
CA VAL A 345 17.34 9.17 20.08
C VAL A 345 17.25 7.71 20.52
N HIS A 346 17.80 6.80 19.71
CA HIS A 346 17.73 5.36 19.96
C HIS A 346 18.54 4.92 21.18
N HIS A 347 19.61 5.63 21.53
CA HIS A 347 20.55 5.22 22.55
C HIS A 347 20.43 6.04 23.84
N ASN A 348 20.31 5.34 24.99
CA ASN A 348 20.27 5.96 26.32
C ASN A 348 21.55 6.75 26.65
N GLU A 349 22.68 6.42 26.02
CA GLU A 349 23.94 7.16 26.16
C GLU A 349 23.82 8.62 25.70
N ASN A 350 22.91 8.89 24.76
CA ASN A 350 22.62 10.23 24.27
C ASN A 350 21.51 10.89 25.07
N ILE A 351 20.34 10.23 25.16
CA ILE A 351 19.18 10.73 25.88
C ILE A 351 18.64 9.63 26.76
N VAL A 352 18.67 9.85 28.08
CA VAL A 352 18.18 8.88 29.07
C VAL A 352 16.66 8.97 29.14
N GLY A 353 15.97 7.85 28.95
CA GLY A 353 14.53 7.76 29.18
C GLY A 353 14.07 6.32 29.39
N ALA A 354 13.08 6.17 30.27
CA ALA A 354 12.53 4.90 30.69
C ALA A 354 11.80 4.22 29.54
N LYS A 355 10.91 4.96 28.83
CA LYS A 355 10.10 4.41 27.74
C LYS A 355 10.18 5.25 26.47
N ARG A 356 10.11 4.60 25.30
CA ARG A 356 10.15 5.25 23.97
C ARG A 356 9.00 4.78 23.09
N LEU A 357 8.21 5.73 22.61
CA LEU A 357 7.20 5.49 21.59
C LEU A 357 7.63 6.11 20.25
N TYR A 358 7.64 5.29 19.21
CA TYR A 358 7.93 5.72 17.84
C TYR A 358 6.64 5.82 17.03
N MET A 359 6.28 7.02 16.60
CA MET A 359 5.02 7.26 15.90
C MET A 359 5.28 7.57 14.43
N THR A 360 4.53 6.92 13.52
CA THR A 360 4.56 7.28 12.11
C THR A 360 3.33 6.80 11.35
N ALA A 361 3.08 7.35 10.15
CA ALA A 361 2.16 6.75 9.18
C ALA A 361 2.84 5.75 8.24
N THR A 362 4.13 5.96 7.96
CA THR A 362 4.86 5.27 6.88
C THR A 362 6.14 4.67 7.44
N PRO A 363 6.09 3.46 8.05
CA PRO A 363 7.29 2.83 8.56
C PRO A 363 8.29 2.61 7.41
N ARG A 364 9.56 2.97 7.63
CA ARG A 364 10.61 2.83 6.63
C ARG A 364 11.41 1.55 6.87
N ILE A 365 11.27 0.61 5.93
CA ILE A 365 11.91 -0.71 5.96
C ILE A 365 12.87 -0.80 4.76
N TYR A 366 14.10 -1.25 5.01
CA TYR A 366 15.12 -1.44 3.97
C TYR A 366 15.16 -2.89 3.49
N ALA A 367 15.34 -3.10 2.17
CA ALA A 367 15.49 -4.44 1.58
C ALA A 367 16.79 -5.15 2.02
N GLU A 368 16.80 -6.49 2.04
CA GLU A 368 17.97 -7.31 2.42
C GLU A 368 19.26 -6.94 1.69
N ALA A 369 19.20 -6.57 0.41
CA ALA A 369 20.39 -6.17 -0.35
C ALA A 369 21.09 -4.94 0.27
N SER A 370 20.32 -4.01 0.82
CA SER A 370 20.84 -2.82 1.52
C SER A 370 21.37 -3.17 2.90
N LYS A 371 20.71 -4.09 3.63
CA LYS A 371 21.16 -4.63 4.93
C LYS A 371 22.49 -5.39 4.79
N THR A 372 22.58 -6.25 3.77
CA THR A 372 23.79 -7.04 3.46
C THR A 372 24.95 -6.13 3.07
N LYS A 373 24.70 -5.09 2.26
CA LYS A 373 25.72 -4.11 1.90
C LYS A 373 26.23 -3.33 3.11
N ALA A 374 25.34 -2.98 4.04
CA ALA A 374 25.69 -2.31 5.29
C ALA A 374 26.57 -3.22 6.18
N ASN A 375 26.16 -4.47 6.39
CA ASN A 375 26.94 -5.47 7.15
C ASN A 375 28.31 -5.73 6.52
N ASN A 376 28.40 -5.81 5.19
CA ASN A 376 29.67 -6.01 4.48
C ASN A 376 30.62 -4.80 4.58
N SER A 377 30.10 -3.63 4.92
CA SER A 377 30.85 -2.39 5.05
C SER A 377 31.00 -1.92 6.51
N ASP A 378 30.68 -2.77 7.50
CA ASP A 378 30.60 -2.42 8.93
C ASP A 378 29.76 -1.16 9.23
N ALA A 379 28.76 -0.88 8.40
CA ALA A 379 27.93 0.32 8.51
C ALA A 379 26.67 0.05 9.35
N VAL A 380 26.34 0.97 10.25
CA VAL A 380 25.15 0.87 11.12
C VAL A 380 23.92 1.29 10.33
N LEU A 381 22.95 0.39 10.16
CA LEU A 381 21.69 0.64 9.46
C LEU A 381 20.51 0.54 10.43
N PHE A 382 19.76 1.63 10.59
CA PHE A 382 18.50 1.64 11.33
C PHE A 382 17.32 1.48 10.38
N SER A 383 16.50 0.44 10.62
CA SER A 383 15.30 0.10 9.86
C SER A 383 14.15 -0.19 10.83
N MET A 384 12.92 0.23 10.52
CA MET A 384 11.82 0.17 11.52
C MET A 384 11.27 -1.24 11.80
N ASP A 385 11.73 -2.25 11.07
CA ASP A 385 11.50 -3.67 11.35
C ASP A 385 12.47 -4.25 12.39
N ASP A 386 13.49 -3.49 12.81
CA ASP A 386 14.34 -3.84 13.95
C ASP A 386 13.61 -3.59 15.28
N GLU A 387 13.12 -4.67 15.88
CA GLU A 387 12.43 -4.64 17.17
C GLU A 387 13.37 -4.35 18.35
N GLU A 388 14.68 -4.55 18.24
CA GLU A 388 15.64 -4.20 19.30
C GLU A 388 15.73 -2.67 19.45
N THR A 389 15.81 -1.95 18.32
CA THR A 389 15.89 -0.49 18.34
C THR A 389 14.53 0.18 18.54
N PHE A 390 13.51 -0.25 17.81
CA PHE A 390 12.21 0.42 17.73
C PHE A 390 11.10 -0.24 18.56
N GLY A 391 11.29 -1.46 19.05
CA GLY A 391 10.25 -2.26 19.68
C GLY A 391 9.20 -2.81 18.70
N PRO A 392 8.27 -3.65 19.19
CA PRO A 392 7.17 -4.17 18.40
C PRO A 392 6.16 -3.06 18.04
N ALA A 393 5.28 -3.34 17.07
CA ALA A 393 4.16 -2.45 16.76
C ALA A 393 2.98 -2.74 17.71
N PHE A 394 2.74 -1.85 18.68
CA PHE A 394 1.63 -2.04 19.63
C PHE A 394 0.27 -1.82 19.00
N TYR A 395 0.19 -0.90 18.04
CA TYR A 395 -1.05 -0.60 17.32
C TYR A 395 -0.79 -0.18 15.89
N ARG A 396 -1.62 -0.68 14.97
CA ARG A 396 -1.58 -0.37 13.54
C ARG A 396 -2.97 -0.01 13.05
N LEU A 397 -3.13 1.21 12.54
CA LEU A 397 -4.32 1.67 11.82
C LEU A 397 -3.91 2.10 10.40
N GLY A 398 -4.04 1.18 9.46
CA GLY A 398 -3.79 1.43 8.04
C GLY A 398 -4.86 2.32 7.39
N PHE A 399 -4.59 2.80 6.17
CA PHE A 399 -5.49 3.71 5.46
C PHE A 399 -6.86 3.08 5.16
N GLY A 400 -6.88 1.88 4.57
CA GLY A 400 -8.12 1.18 4.24
C GLY A 400 -9.04 1.05 5.46
N LYS A 401 -8.48 0.68 6.63
CA LYS A 401 -9.25 0.59 7.87
C LYS A 401 -9.75 1.93 8.37
N ALA A 402 -8.95 3.00 8.23
CA ALA A 402 -9.38 4.34 8.61
C ALA A 402 -10.53 4.86 7.72
N VAL A 403 -10.57 4.48 6.44
CA VAL A 403 -11.70 4.74 5.55
C VAL A 403 -12.94 3.94 5.95
N GLU A 404 -12.79 2.63 6.24
CA GLU A 404 -13.91 1.79 6.71
C GLU A 404 -14.55 2.31 7.99
N LEU A 405 -13.74 2.85 8.90
CA LEU A 405 -14.19 3.49 10.14
C LEU A 405 -14.67 4.93 9.94
N ASP A 406 -14.76 5.40 8.70
CA ASP A 406 -15.26 6.72 8.33
C ASP A 406 -14.44 7.89 8.94
N LEU A 407 -13.15 7.64 9.21
CA LEU A 407 -12.20 8.60 9.78
C LEU A 407 -11.51 9.44 8.69
N LEU A 408 -11.33 8.88 7.50
CA LEU A 408 -10.72 9.52 6.34
C LEU A 408 -11.65 9.43 5.13
N SER A 409 -11.53 10.40 4.22
CA SER A 409 -12.16 10.32 2.91
C SER A 409 -11.40 9.32 2.03
N GLU A 410 -12.14 8.58 1.21
CA GLU A 410 -11.56 7.79 0.13
C GLU A 410 -10.77 8.69 -0.85
N TYR A 411 -9.83 8.09 -1.60
CA TYR A 411 -9.11 8.80 -2.65
C TYR A 411 -9.37 8.21 -4.03
N LYS A 412 -9.19 9.05 -5.05
CA LYS A 412 -9.16 8.64 -6.45
C LYS A 412 -7.94 9.21 -7.18
N VAL A 413 -7.20 8.35 -7.87
CA VAL A 413 -6.11 8.71 -8.76
C VAL A 413 -6.67 8.90 -10.17
N LEU A 414 -6.50 10.09 -10.73
CA LEU A 414 -6.89 10.41 -12.11
C LEU A 414 -5.61 10.51 -12.95
N ILE A 415 -5.39 9.52 -13.80
CA ILE A 415 -4.34 9.56 -14.82
C ILE A 415 -4.94 10.21 -16.06
N VAL A 416 -4.61 11.48 -16.29
CA VAL A 416 -5.18 12.27 -17.39
C VAL A 416 -4.24 12.20 -18.59
N ALA A 417 -4.63 11.42 -19.59
CA ALA A 417 -3.87 11.24 -20.82
C ALA A 417 -4.22 12.35 -21.83
N VAL A 418 -3.19 13.01 -22.37
CA VAL A 418 -3.34 14.00 -23.44
C VAL A 418 -2.42 13.67 -24.63
N ARG A 419 -2.84 14.04 -25.84
CA ARG A 419 -2.16 13.65 -27.09
C ARG A 419 -0.94 14.52 -27.36
N GLU A 420 0.20 13.89 -27.66
CA GLU A 420 1.47 14.59 -27.96
C GLU A 420 1.34 15.59 -29.11
N ASN A 421 0.70 15.21 -30.21
CA ASN A 421 0.54 16.11 -31.37
C ASN A 421 -0.25 17.37 -31.04
N GLU A 422 -1.26 17.26 -30.18
CA GLU A 422 -2.09 18.38 -29.75
C GLU A 422 -1.29 19.31 -28.83
N MET A 423 -0.56 18.72 -27.86
CA MET A 423 0.30 19.47 -26.94
C MET A 423 1.49 20.12 -27.65
N ALA A 424 2.04 19.49 -28.69
CA ALA A 424 3.09 20.05 -29.53
C ALA A 424 2.60 21.27 -30.31
N LYS A 425 1.41 21.18 -30.93
CA LYS A 425 0.77 22.33 -31.59
C LYS A 425 0.50 23.45 -30.61
N LEU A 426 -0.03 23.14 -29.43
CA LEU A 426 -0.33 24.12 -28.39
C LEU A 426 0.93 24.85 -27.91
N ALA A 427 1.99 24.10 -27.58
CA ALA A 427 3.27 24.66 -27.13
C ALA A 427 3.86 25.59 -28.20
N ASN A 428 3.84 25.16 -29.47
CA ASN A 428 4.32 25.99 -30.58
C ASN A 428 3.48 27.26 -30.77
N ASN A 429 2.15 27.15 -30.74
CA ASN A 429 1.24 28.29 -30.86
C ASN A 429 1.47 29.30 -29.73
N PHE A 430 1.62 28.82 -28.49
CA PHE A 430 1.92 29.65 -27.33
C PHE A 430 3.27 30.36 -27.48
N ASN A 431 4.34 29.61 -27.77
CA ASN A 431 5.68 30.16 -27.95
C ASN A 431 5.72 31.24 -29.05
N ASN A 432 4.98 31.03 -30.14
CA ASN A 432 4.87 31.98 -31.24
C ASN A 432 4.05 33.22 -30.87
N ALA A 433 2.90 33.05 -30.21
CA ALA A 433 2.02 34.15 -29.81
C ALA A 433 2.71 35.12 -28.83
N TYR A 434 3.48 34.58 -27.89
CA TYR A 434 4.19 35.37 -26.87
C TYR A 434 5.64 35.71 -27.24
N ARG A 435 6.10 35.32 -28.44
CA ARG A 435 7.45 35.57 -28.97
C ARG A 435 8.56 35.22 -27.96
N LEU A 436 8.45 34.04 -27.35
CA LEU A 436 9.41 33.60 -26.34
C LEU A 436 10.74 33.19 -26.98
N ASP A 437 11.86 33.63 -26.40
CA ASP A 437 13.20 33.14 -26.78
C ASP A 437 13.30 31.62 -26.57
N GLU A 438 14.19 30.93 -27.31
CA GLU A 438 14.41 29.47 -27.16
C GLU A 438 14.67 29.03 -25.71
N LYS A 439 15.27 29.90 -24.88
CA LYS A 439 15.54 29.62 -23.45
C LYS A 439 14.32 29.74 -22.53
N LYS A 440 13.25 30.37 -23.00
CA LYS A 440 11.97 30.60 -22.27
C LYS A 440 10.80 29.84 -22.88
N ALA A 441 10.98 29.23 -24.05
CA ALA A 441 9.98 28.42 -24.71
C ALA A 441 9.48 27.29 -23.79
N ILE A 442 8.18 27.05 -23.82
CA ILE A 442 7.57 25.90 -23.14
C ILE A 442 7.69 24.65 -24.01
N ASP A 443 7.88 23.50 -23.38
CA ASP A 443 7.92 22.20 -24.05
C ASP A 443 6.57 21.47 -23.97
N ILE A 444 6.47 20.35 -24.70
CA ILE A 444 5.28 19.49 -24.75
C ILE A 444 4.91 18.99 -23.36
N ASN A 445 5.90 18.62 -22.55
CA ASN A 445 5.71 18.12 -21.19
C ASN A 445 5.08 19.17 -20.27
N PHE A 446 5.52 20.41 -20.36
CA PHE A 446 4.99 21.52 -19.59
C PHE A 446 3.55 21.84 -19.99
N ALA A 447 3.24 21.83 -21.30
CA ALA A 447 1.89 22.01 -21.79
C ALA A 447 0.94 20.88 -21.32
N THR A 448 1.40 19.63 -21.42
CA THR A 448 0.69 18.43 -20.94
C THR A 448 0.30 18.56 -19.47
N LYS A 449 1.25 18.97 -18.63
CA LYS A 449 1.04 19.13 -17.19
C LYS A 449 -0.05 20.14 -16.87
N ILE A 450 -0.04 21.29 -17.53
CA ILE A 450 -1.04 22.35 -17.31
C ILE A 450 -2.42 21.89 -17.78
N ILE A 451 -2.54 21.47 -19.04
CA ILE A 451 -3.84 21.11 -19.64
C ILE A 451 -4.43 19.85 -18.99
N GLY A 452 -3.62 18.83 -18.74
CA GLY A 452 -4.08 17.62 -18.05
C GLY A 452 -4.54 17.91 -16.62
N SER A 453 -3.87 18.82 -15.90
CA SER A 453 -4.32 19.24 -14.57
C SER A 453 -5.62 20.03 -14.61
N TRP A 454 -5.76 20.96 -15.56
CA TRP A 454 -6.98 21.75 -15.74
C TRP A 454 -8.19 20.87 -16.09
N LYS A 455 -8.03 19.91 -17.01
CA LYS A 455 -9.07 18.92 -17.34
C LYS A 455 -9.41 18.04 -16.13
N GLY A 456 -8.40 17.51 -15.44
CA GLY A 456 -8.58 16.70 -14.24
C GLY A 456 -9.34 17.42 -13.12
N LEU A 457 -9.02 18.69 -12.86
CA LEU A 457 -9.73 19.52 -11.87
C LEU A 457 -11.17 19.82 -12.30
N SER A 458 -11.40 20.00 -13.60
CA SER A 458 -12.74 20.24 -14.14
C SER A 458 -13.62 19.00 -14.10
N LYS A 459 -13.05 17.79 -14.20
CA LYS A 459 -13.77 16.51 -14.42
C LYS A 459 -14.73 16.55 -15.63
N ARG A 460 -14.42 17.38 -16.62
CA ARG A 460 -15.22 17.62 -17.84
C ARG A 460 -14.36 17.39 -19.07
N GLY A 461 -14.97 16.93 -20.16
CA GLY A 461 -14.25 16.55 -21.38
C GLY A 461 -13.29 15.38 -21.15
N LEU A 462 -13.66 14.48 -20.23
CA LEU A 462 -12.90 13.31 -19.83
C LEU A 462 -13.81 12.09 -19.93
N VAL A 463 -13.30 11.02 -20.53
CA VAL A 463 -14.00 9.75 -20.66
C VAL A 463 -13.17 8.69 -19.93
N ALA A 464 -13.83 7.91 -19.07
CA ALA A 464 -13.22 6.79 -18.37
C ALA A 464 -13.13 5.59 -19.30
N VAL A 465 -12.09 4.79 -19.13
CA VAL A 465 -11.93 3.54 -19.90
C VAL A 465 -12.46 2.38 -19.06
N GLY A 466 -13.57 1.78 -19.52
CA GLY A 466 -14.26 0.66 -18.90
C GLY A 466 -13.50 -0.67 -19.00
N GLU A 467 -14.04 -1.73 -18.39
CA GLU A 467 -13.38 -3.04 -18.29
C GLU A 467 -13.22 -3.77 -19.62
N ASP A 468 -14.08 -3.45 -20.59
CA ASP A 468 -14.11 -3.97 -21.95
C ASP A 468 -13.36 -3.09 -22.95
N GLY A 469 -12.71 -2.02 -22.48
CA GLY A 469 -12.04 -1.01 -23.31
C GLY A 469 -12.99 0.02 -23.91
N GLN A 470 -14.27 0.05 -23.51
CA GLN A 470 -15.18 1.08 -24.00
C GLN A 470 -15.06 2.39 -23.20
N GLU A 471 -15.28 3.47 -23.92
CA GLU A 471 -15.36 4.82 -23.38
C GLU A 471 -16.66 5.00 -22.57
N GLU A 472 -16.53 5.15 -21.26
CA GLU A 472 -17.62 5.37 -20.32
C GLU A 472 -17.62 6.82 -19.78
N ALA A 473 -18.80 7.42 -19.71
CA ALA A 473 -18.93 8.73 -19.07
C ALA A 473 -18.58 8.64 -17.58
N LEU A 474 -17.88 9.65 -17.06
CA LEU A 474 -17.75 9.83 -15.60
C LEU A 474 -19.15 10.01 -15.00
N THR A 475 -19.64 9.00 -14.29
CA THR A 475 -20.96 9.02 -13.62
C THR A 475 -20.88 9.38 -12.14
N GLU A 476 -19.69 9.26 -11.54
CA GLU A 476 -19.48 9.41 -10.11
C GLU A 476 -18.69 10.68 -9.77
N ASP A 477 -19.22 11.48 -8.83
CA ASP A 477 -18.63 12.74 -8.34
C ASP A 477 -18.15 13.69 -9.47
N VAL A 478 -19.07 14.04 -10.37
CA VAL A 478 -18.81 14.88 -11.57
C VAL A 478 -18.69 16.38 -11.28
N GLU A 479 -18.80 16.79 -10.01
CA GLU A 479 -18.66 18.20 -9.65
C GLU A 479 -17.20 18.65 -9.75
N PRO A 480 -16.93 19.82 -10.35
CA PRO A 480 -15.57 20.33 -10.47
C PRO A 480 -14.92 20.63 -9.11
N MET A 481 -13.60 20.44 -9.05
CA MET A 481 -12.81 20.66 -7.85
C MET A 481 -12.57 22.16 -7.63
N ARG A 482 -12.54 22.59 -6.36
CA ARG A 482 -12.35 24.01 -5.99
C ARG A 482 -10.97 24.31 -5.44
N ARG A 483 -10.29 23.33 -4.84
CA ARG A 483 -9.01 23.55 -4.14
C ARG A 483 -8.01 22.47 -4.46
N ALA A 484 -6.83 22.88 -4.94
CA ALA A 484 -5.74 21.97 -5.21
C ALA A 484 -4.39 22.49 -4.71
N VAL A 485 -3.50 21.55 -4.39
CA VAL A 485 -2.07 21.84 -4.17
C VAL A 485 -1.29 21.17 -5.28
N ALA A 486 -0.41 21.92 -5.94
CA ALA A 486 0.42 21.39 -7.01
C ALA A 486 1.90 21.33 -6.60
N PHE A 487 2.55 20.20 -6.89
CA PHE A 487 3.95 19.95 -6.53
C PHE A 487 4.86 20.03 -7.77
N SER A 488 5.85 20.90 -7.72
CA SER A 488 6.86 21.11 -8.77
C SER A 488 8.26 20.73 -8.28
N LYS A 489 9.14 20.28 -9.19
CA LYS A 489 10.52 19.88 -8.82
C LYS A 489 11.43 21.04 -8.43
N SER A 490 11.12 22.28 -8.83
CA SER A 490 11.94 23.45 -8.54
C SER A 490 11.10 24.73 -8.40
N ILE A 491 11.65 25.70 -7.65
CA ILE A 491 11.05 27.02 -7.45
C ILE A 491 10.83 27.72 -8.79
N LYS A 492 11.81 27.64 -9.70
CA LYS A 492 11.73 28.24 -11.05
C LYS A 492 10.51 27.71 -11.82
N LEU A 493 10.30 26.40 -11.81
CA LEU A 493 9.18 25.78 -12.52
C LEU A 493 7.84 26.11 -11.87
N SER A 494 7.76 26.10 -10.55
CA SER A 494 6.53 26.44 -9.84
C SER A 494 6.07 27.89 -10.15
N LYS A 495 7.01 28.85 -10.17
CA LYS A 495 6.75 30.24 -10.61
C LYS A 495 6.34 30.30 -12.08
N GLN A 496 7.10 29.65 -12.95
CA GLN A 496 6.80 29.61 -14.38
C GLN A 496 5.42 29.02 -14.68
N THR A 497 5.01 27.96 -13.97
CA THR A 497 3.66 27.39 -14.10
C THR A 497 2.60 28.37 -13.66
N THR A 498 2.79 29.04 -12.53
CA THR A 498 1.84 30.06 -12.01
C THR A 498 1.63 31.19 -13.02
N ASP A 499 2.72 31.68 -13.63
CA ASP A 499 2.66 32.77 -14.61
C ASP A 499 2.00 32.36 -15.93
N ILE A 500 2.25 31.13 -16.41
CA ILE A 500 1.84 30.69 -17.75
C ILE A 500 0.47 30.00 -17.77
N PHE A 501 0.01 29.43 -16.66
CA PHE A 501 -1.16 28.54 -16.63
C PHE A 501 -2.39 29.15 -17.29
N LYS A 502 -2.78 30.37 -16.88
CA LYS A 502 -3.98 31.05 -17.37
C LYS A 502 -3.90 31.35 -18.86
N ASP A 503 -2.74 31.84 -19.30
CA ASP A 503 -2.49 32.20 -20.69
C ASP A 503 -2.51 30.96 -21.60
N LEU A 504 -1.90 29.85 -21.16
CA LEU A 504 -1.88 28.61 -21.92
C LEU A 504 -3.27 27.99 -22.05
N VAL A 505 -4.06 28.01 -20.96
CA VAL A 505 -5.47 27.57 -20.99
C VAL A 505 -6.28 28.43 -21.95
N ALA A 506 -6.08 29.75 -21.97
CA ALA A 506 -6.77 30.64 -22.90
C ALA A 506 -6.42 30.34 -24.37
N VAL A 507 -5.14 30.10 -24.69
CA VAL A 507 -4.70 29.69 -26.03
C VAL A 507 -5.29 28.33 -26.41
N TYR A 508 -5.37 27.41 -25.46
CA TYR A 508 -5.98 26.10 -25.67
C TYR A 508 -7.46 26.20 -26.01
N GLN A 509 -8.21 27.01 -25.26
CA GLN A 509 -9.64 27.26 -25.48
C GLN A 509 -9.88 27.93 -26.85
N GLN A 510 -9.08 28.93 -27.21
CA GLN A 510 -9.17 29.60 -28.52
C GLN A 510 -8.91 28.64 -29.69
N ALA A 511 -7.99 27.68 -29.53
CA ALA A 511 -7.67 26.71 -30.57
C ALA A 511 -8.76 25.64 -30.78
N HIS A 512 -9.69 25.49 -29.83
CA HIS A 512 -10.71 24.43 -29.84
C HIS A 512 -12.14 24.92 -30.14
N ASP A 513 -12.32 26.20 -30.51
CA ASP A 513 -13.52 26.81 -31.13
C ASP A 513 -14.90 26.25 -30.70
N GLU A 514 -15.08 26.01 -29.40
CA GLU A 514 -16.38 25.74 -28.79
C GLU A 514 -16.77 26.95 -27.94
N ALA A 515 -17.96 27.50 -28.19
CA ALA A 515 -18.61 28.47 -27.30
C ALA A 515 -18.55 27.92 -25.87
N GLU A 516 -17.84 28.61 -24.97
CA GLU A 516 -17.53 28.22 -23.58
C GLU A 516 -18.03 26.80 -23.21
N PRO A 517 -17.17 25.76 -23.14
CA PRO A 517 -17.63 24.45 -22.68
C PRO A 517 -18.21 24.61 -21.27
N THR A 518 -19.54 24.66 -21.20
CA THR A 518 -20.29 24.93 -19.98
C THR A 518 -19.82 24.01 -18.85
N GLY A 519 -19.32 24.61 -17.76
CA GLY A 519 -18.94 23.87 -16.54
C GLY A 519 -17.46 23.50 -16.36
N MET A 520 -16.53 24.00 -17.19
CA MET A 520 -15.08 23.94 -16.89
C MET A 520 -14.71 24.91 -15.76
N VAL A 521 -13.67 24.59 -14.97
CA VAL A 521 -13.26 25.47 -13.86
C VAL A 521 -12.38 26.62 -14.33
N ARG A 522 -12.61 27.77 -13.71
CA ARG A 522 -11.69 28.90 -13.76
C ARG A 522 -10.64 28.73 -12.66
N CYS A 523 -9.40 28.48 -13.07
CA CYS A 523 -8.29 28.29 -12.14
C CYS A 523 -7.51 29.58 -11.91
N ASP A 524 -7.42 30.01 -10.65
CA ASP A 524 -6.43 30.99 -10.21
C ASP A 524 -5.27 30.25 -9.51
N LEU A 525 -4.03 30.66 -9.80
CA LEU A 525 -2.82 30.04 -9.25
C LEU A 525 -2.08 31.04 -8.37
N ASP A 526 -1.52 30.56 -7.27
CA ASP A 526 -0.51 31.27 -6.48
C ASP A 526 0.67 30.34 -6.21
N HIS A 527 1.81 30.92 -5.83
CA HIS A 527 3.06 30.21 -5.63
C HIS A 527 3.60 30.38 -4.22
N VAL A 528 4.13 29.29 -3.67
CA VAL A 528 4.87 29.29 -2.42
C VAL A 528 6.17 28.48 -2.52
N ASP A 529 7.25 28.96 -1.91
CA ASP A 529 8.55 28.27 -1.87
C ASP A 529 9.25 28.41 -0.49
N GLY A 530 10.29 27.60 -0.27
CA GLY A 530 11.01 27.53 1.00
C GLY A 530 11.79 28.79 1.36
N THR A 531 12.04 29.68 0.39
CA THR A 531 12.71 30.97 0.63
C THR A 531 11.74 32.04 1.15
N MET A 532 10.44 31.80 1.02
CA MET A 532 9.41 32.69 1.55
C MET A 532 9.27 32.53 3.06
N ASN A 533 9.08 33.63 3.80
CA ASN A 533 8.87 33.57 5.25
C ASN A 533 7.53 32.89 5.62
N ALA A 534 7.41 32.46 6.88
CA ALA A 534 6.23 31.75 7.38
C ALA A 534 4.92 32.50 7.11
N LEU A 535 4.95 33.83 7.23
CA LEU A 535 3.81 34.71 6.93
C LEU A 535 3.35 34.60 5.47
N THR A 536 4.26 34.71 4.51
CA THR A 536 3.93 34.64 3.08
C THR A 536 3.35 33.28 2.74
N ARG A 537 3.93 32.20 3.31
CA ARG A 537 3.41 30.84 3.14
C ARG A 537 2.02 30.69 3.76
N LYS A 538 1.81 31.23 4.97
CA LYS A 538 0.52 31.23 5.68
C LYS A 538 -0.55 32.01 4.90
N ARG A 539 -0.20 33.17 4.32
CA ARG A 539 -1.11 33.97 3.47
C ARG A 539 -1.52 33.21 2.21
N ALA A 540 -0.61 32.51 1.57
CA ALA A 540 -0.92 31.69 0.40
C ALA A 540 -1.84 30.50 0.76
N LEU A 541 -1.65 29.89 1.94
CA LEU A 541 -2.56 28.87 2.46
C LEU A 541 -3.94 29.43 2.82
N ASP A 542 -4.02 30.64 3.35
CA ASP A 542 -5.29 31.30 3.66
C ASP A 542 -6.05 31.70 2.39
N TRP A 543 -5.31 32.17 1.37
CA TRP A 543 -5.85 32.34 0.03
C TRP A 543 -6.41 31.02 -0.52
N LEU A 544 -5.74 29.89 -0.32
CA LEU A 544 -6.27 28.58 -0.72
C LEU A 544 -7.53 28.18 0.08
N LYS A 545 -7.60 28.51 1.38
CA LYS A 545 -8.70 28.15 2.29
C LYS A 545 -9.98 28.93 2.08
N ALA A 546 -9.87 30.19 1.64
CA ALA A 546 -11.02 31.09 1.52
C ALA A 546 -12.14 30.50 0.66
N ASP A 547 -13.37 30.98 0.91
CA ASP A 547 -14.55 30.51 0.19
C ASP A 547 -14.52 30.94 -1.28
N LEU A 548 -15.05 30.05 -2.13
CA LEU A 548 -15.03 30.16 -3.58
C LEU A 548 -16.45 29.99 -4.11
N GLU A 549 -16.79 30.79 -5.12
CA GLU A 549 -18.02 30.63 -5.89
C GLU A 549 -18.00 29.32 -6.68
N ALA A 550 -19.17 28.85 -7.11
CA ALA A 550 -19.25 27.63 -7.91
C ALA A 550 -18.61 27.87 -9.29
N GLY A 551 -17.68 27.00 -9.69
CA GLY A 551 -16.94 27.12 -10.96
C GLY A 551 -15.52 27.70 -10.82
N ASP A 552 -15.18 28.28 -9.66
CA ASP A 552 -13.83 28.75 -9.39
C ASP A 552 -12.97 27.68 -8.68
N CYS A 553 -11.69 27.63 -9.04
CA CYS A 553 -10.70 26.76 -8.46
C CYS A 553 -9.42 27.52 -8.10
N ARG A 554 -8.88 27.29 -6.90
CA ARG A 554 -7.58 27.81 -6.47
C ARG A 554 -6.57 26.69 -6.42
N ILE A 555 -5.42 26.90 -7.05
CA ILE A 555 -4.31 25.97 -7.05
C ILE A 555 -3.10 26.64 -6.43
N LEU A 556 -2.60 26.09 -5.33
CA LEU A 556 -1.37 26.56 -4.70
C LEU A 556 -0.18 25.71 -5.16
N SER A 557 0.64 26.28 -6.04
CA SER A 557 1.84 25.63 -6.57
C SER A 557 3.00 25.78 -5.60
N ASN A 558 3.70 24.68 -5.32
CA ASN A 558 4.81 24.68 -4.37
C ASN A 558 6.04 23.90 -4.84
N ALA A 559 7.19 24.30 -4.31
CA ALA A 559 8.44 23.57 -4.42
C ALA A 559 9.09 23.48 -3.04
N ARG A 560 9.19 22.25 -2.50
CA ARG A 560 9.89 21.91 -1.25
C ARG A 560 9.48 22.76 -0.04
N CYS A 561 8.22 23.20 0.05
CA CYS A 561 7.78 24.08 1.13
C CYS A 561 6.43 23.76 1.80
N LEU A 562 5.68 22.83 1.23
CA LEU A 562 4.34 22.43 1.65
C LEU A 562 4.28 20.93 1.98
N SER A 563 5.43 20.31 2.29
CA SER A 563 5.50 18.88 2.62
C SER A 563 5.13 18.55 4.07
N GLU A 564 5.26 19.51 5.00
CA GLU A 564 4.80 19.42 6.40
C GLU A 564 3.71 20.51 6.69
N GLY A 565 2.89 20.37 7.75
CA GLY A 565 2.08 21.48 8.32
C GLY A 565 0.86 22.08 7.58
N ILE A 566 0.27 21.45 6.55
CA ILE A 566 -0.98 21.96 5.92
C ILE A 566 -2.20 21.23 6.47
N ASP A 567 -3.06 21.97 7.14
CA ASP A 567 -4.40 21.50 7.53
C ASP A 567 -5.49 22.23 6.74
N VAL A 568 -5.90 21.62 5.63
CA VAL A 568 -7.02 22.08 4.77
C VAL A 568 -7.93 20.87 4.49
N PRO A 569 -8.90 20.55 5.36
CA PRO A 569 -9.79 19.40 5.14
C PRO A 569 -10.62 19.50 3.85
N THR A 570 -10.92 20.73 3.43
CA THR A 570 -11.65 21.07 2.18
C THR A 570 -10.80 20.96 0.91
N LEU A 571 -9.53 20.51 1.01
CA LEU A 571 -8.67 20.31 -0.16
C LEU A 571 -9.20 19.16 -1.02
N ASP A 572 -9.45 19.42 -2.30
CA ASP A 572 -10.04 18.45 -3.22
C ASP A 572 -8.98 17.61 -3.93
N ALA A 573 -7.86 18.22 -4.33
CA ALA A 573 -6.85 17.56 -5.13
C ALA A 573 -5.40 17.85 -4.74
N VAL A 574 -4.55 16.86 -5.02
CA VAL A 574 -3.11 17.00 -5.13
C VAL A 574 -2.72 16.75 -6.59
N VAL A 575 -1.97 17.69 -7.16
CA VAL A 575 -1.46 17.63 -8.53
C VAL A 575 0.05 17.42 -8.51
N PHE A 576 0.54 16.37 -9.15
CA PHE A 576 1.99 16.18 -9.31
C PHE A 576 2.41 16.66 -10.70
N PHE A 577 2.89 17.91 -10.80
CA PHE A 577 3.52 18.38 -12.04
C PHE A 577 4.86 17.68 -12.26
N ASP A 578 5.61 17.41 -11.19
CA ASP A 578 6.79 16.55 -11.25
C ASP A 578 6.75 15.57 -10.08
N THR A 579 7.26 14.37 -10.29
CA THR A 579 7.32 13.36 -9.24
C THR A 579 8.45 13.63 -8.27
N ARG A 580 8.17 13.50 -6.97
CA ARG A 580 9.19 13.66 -5.92
C ARG A 580 10.14 12.48 -5.87
N GLU A 581 11.33 12.72 -5.33
CA GLU A 581 12.31 11.65 -5.14
C GLU A 581 12.00 10.74 -3.94
N SER A 582 11.42 11.31 -2.88
CA SER A 582 11.08 10.60 -1.64
C SER A 582 9.67 10.00 -1.71
N ILE A 583 9.55 8.70 -1.43
CA ILE A 583 8.26 7.99 -1.32
C ILE A 583 7.45 8.55 -0.15
N VAL A 584 8.11 8.81 0.97
CA VAL A 584 7.50 9.37 2.19
C VAL A 584 6.84 10.71 1.88
N ASP A 585 7.53 11.60 1.16
CA ASP A 585 6.98 12.91 0.80
C ASP A 585 5.73 12.78 -0.05
N ILE A 586 5.68 11.79 -0.94
CA ILE A 586 4.50 11.52 -1.78
C ILE A 586 3.33 11.12 -0.88
N VAL A 587 3.53 10.18 0.06
CA VAL A 587 2.48 9.74 0.98
C VAL A 587 2.00 10.90 1.86
N GLN A 588 2.92 11.69 2.42
CA GLN A 588 2.59 12.86 3.26
C GLN A 588 1.89 13.97 2.46
N SER A 589 2.23 14.13 1.19
CA SER A 589 1.56 15.08 0.28
C SER A 589 0.14 14.62 -0.01
N VAL A 590 -0.05 13.35 -0.33
CA VAL A 590 -1.36 12.76 -0.61
C VAL A 590 -2.24 12.68 0.63
N GLY A 591 -1.70 12.30 1.79
CA GLY A 591 -2.46 12.16 3.04
C GLY A 591 -3.22 13.43 3.47
N ARG A 592 -2.82 14.60 2.94
CA ARG A 592 -3.52 15.88 3.13
C ARG A 592 -4.88 15.91 2.46
N VAL A 593 -4.97 15.37 1.23
CA VAL A 593 -6.22 15.31 0.47
C VAL A 593 -7.16 14.23 1.00
N MET A 594 -6.72 13.35 1.89
CA MET A 594 -7.58 12.31 2.47
C MET A 594 -8.30 12.76 3.75
N ARG A 595 -8.00 13.97 4.27
CA ARG A 595 -8.69 14.51 5.44
C ARG A 595 -10.17 14.72 5.13
N LYS A 596 -11.00 14.32 6.09
CA LYS A 596 -12.45 14.36 5.96
C LYS A 596 -12.98 15.79 6.06
N ASP A 597 -13.77 16.18 5.07
CA ASP A 597 -14.46 17.46 5.03
C ASP A 597 -15.78 17.38 5.81
N ARG A 598 -15.86 18.09 6.93
CA ARG A 598 -17.07 18.11 7.78
C ARG A 598 -18.25 18.84 7.13
N THR A 599 -18.03 19.59 6.05
CA THR A 599 -19.11 20.22 5.28
C THR A 599 -19.85 19.23 4.39
N GLY A 600 -19.32 18.01 4.20
CA GLY A 600 -19.93 16.94 3.41
C GLY A 600 -19.82 17.11 1.89
N ARG A 601 -19.22 18.21 1.41
CA ARG A 601 -19.06 18.48 -0.03
C ARG A 601 -18.06 17.53 -0.69
N LYS A 602 -16.91 17.30 -0.06
CA LYS A 602 -15.85 16.46 -0.60
C LYS A 602 -16.17 14.98 -0.37
N LYS A 603 -16.41 14.26 -1.47
CA LYS A 603 -16.60 12.80 -1.47
C LYS A 603 -15.28 12.05 -1.50
N TYR A 604 -14.38 12.46 -2.41
CA TYR A 604 -13.07 11.86 -2.59
C TYR A 604 -11.95 12.89 -2.48
N GLY A 605 -10.78 12.44 -2.04
CA GLY A 605 -9.52 13.15 -2.24
C GLY A 605 -8.87 12.74 -3.56
N TYR A 606 -8.64 13.70 -4.45
CA TYR A 606 -8.15 13.40 -5.79
C TYR A 606 -6.63 13.54 -5.92
N ILE A 607 -6.03 12.66 -6.72
CA ILE A 607 -4.61 12.70 -7.07
C ILE A 607 -4.53 12.75 -8.58
N ILE A 608 -4.12 13.89 -9.14
CA ILE A 608 -4.13 14.11 -10.59
C ILE A 608 -2.71 13.92 -11.13
N LEU A 609 -2.58 13.01 -12.11
CA LEU A 609 -1.33 12.62 -12.77
C LEU A 609 -1.46 12.87 -14.28
N PRO A 610 -1.03 14.03 -14.79
CA PRO A 610 -1.03 14.31 -16.23
C PRO A 610 0.04 13.49 -16.96
N VAL A 611 -0.32 12.86 -18.08
CA VAL A 611 0.60 12.08 -18.92
C VAL A 611 0.44 12.43 -20.40
N CYS A 612 1.57 12.54 -21.10
CA CYS A 612 1.60 12.78 -22.54
C CYS A 612 1.69 11.44 -23.26
N MET A 613 0.77 11.21 -24.20
CA MET A 613 0.71 9.97 -24.98
C MET A 613 1.22 10.21 -26.41
N PRO A 614 2.12 9.34 -26.92
CA PRO A 614 2.59 9.45 -28.29
C PRO A 614 1.45 9.20 -29.27
N SER A 615 1.48 9.92 -30.39
CA SER A 615 0.45 9.83 -31.43
C SER A 615 0.69 8.70 -32.44
N GLU A 616 1.86 8.03 -32.38
CA GLU A 616 2.19 6.87 -33.20
C GLU A 616 1.83 5.56 -32.49
N LYS A 617 1.45 4.53 -33.25
CA LYS A 617 1.12 3.20 -32.71
C LYS A 617 2.35 2.56 -32.08
N VAL A 618 2.36 2.45 -30.75
CA VAL A 618 3.42 1.74 -30.01
C VAL A 618 3.27 0.24 -30.25
N LYS A 619 4.37 -0.43 -30.65
CA LYS A 619 4.38 -1.88 -30.92
C LYS A 619 4.35 -2.74 -29.65
N ASP A 620 4.95 -2.24 -28.57
CA ASP A 620 4.99 -2.87 -27.24
C ASP A 620 4.80 -1.80 -26.16
N TYR A 621 3.58 -1.70 -25.64
CA TYR A 621 3.21 -0.73 -24.62
C TYR A 621 3.88 -1.02 -23.27
N ASN A 622 4.14 -2.29 -22.93
CA ASN A 622 4.83 -2.64 -21.69
C ASN A 622 6.27 -2.11 -21.71
N ALA A 623 6.99 -2.33 -22.81
CA ALA A 623 8.35 -1.80 -22.96
C ALA A 623 8.38 -0.26 -22.95
N TYR A 624 7.39 0.38 -23.56
CA TYR A 624 7.25 1.84 -23.55
C TYR A 624 7.04 2.38 -22.13
N ILE A 625 6.03 1.88 -21.40
CA ILE A 625 5.74 2.24 -20.00
C ILE A 625 6.96 1.98 -19.09
N ASP A 626 7.73 0.93 -19.38
CA ASP A 626 8.93 0.59 -18.61
C ASP A 626 10.09 1.56 -18.84
N SER A 627 10.22 2.07 -20.05
CA SER A 627 11.31 2.98 -20.44
C SER A 627 10.99 4.44 -20.10
N ASP A 628 9.72 4.85 -20.22
CA ASP A 628 9.28 6.25 -20.18
C ASP A 628 9.41 6.88 -18.77
N PRO A 629 10.10 8.03 -18.65
CA PRO A 629 10.25 8.73 -17.37
C PRO A 629 8.94 9.21 -16.72
N GLN A 630 7.91 9.58 -17.48
CA GLN A 630 6.62 10.03 -16.96
C GLN A 630 5.89 8.88 -16.26
N PHE A 631 5.86 7.70 -16.91
CA PHE A 631 5.28 6.49 -16.33
C PHE A 631 6.06 5.99 -15.11
N LYS A 632 7.40 6.07 -15.11
CA LYS A 632 8.20 5.81 -13.90
C LYS A 632 7.77 6.69 -12.72
N GLY A 633 7.47 7.96 -12.99
CA GLY A 633 6.91 8.88 -12.02
C GLY A 633 5.56 8.41 -11.48
N ILE A 634 4.61 8.09 -12.37
CA ILE A 634 3.28 7.57 -12.00
C ILE A 634 3.42 6.32 -11.12
N TRP A 635 4.29 5.38 -11.52
CA TRP A 635 4.55 4.17 -10.74
C TRP A 635 5.12 4.46 -9.36
N LYS A 636 5.94 5.49 -9.23
CA LYS A 636 6.47 5.91 -7.94
C LYS A 636 5.35 6.40 -7.01
N VAL A 637 4.38 7.14 -7.55
CA VAL A 637 3.20 7.58 -6.79
C VAL A 637 2.34 6.39 -6.40
N ILE A 638 2.03 5.49 -7.33
CA ILE A 638 1.23 4.28 -7.06
C ILE A 638 1.92 3.38 -6.03
N LYS A 639 3.25 3.19 -6.11
CA LYS A 639 4.04 2.47 -5.10
C LYS A 639 3.91 3.11 -3.72
N ALA A 640 3.99 4.44 -3.66
CA ALA A 640 3.83 5.18 -2.41
C ALA A 640 2.43 4.99 -1.82
N LEU A 641 1.39 5.04 -2.66
CA LEU A 641 0.01 4.77 -2.24
C LEU A 641 -0.15 3.36 -1.71
N ARG A 642 0.40 2.35 -2.40
CA ARG A 642 0.36 0.95 -1.96
C ARG A 642 1.02 0.74 -0.59
N ALA A 643 2.12 1.43 -0.32
CA ALA A 643 2.79 1.36 0.99
C ALA A 643 1.94 1.91 2.15
N HIS A 644 0.92 2.72 1.83
CA HIS A 644 0.01 3.32 2.80
C HIS A 644 -1.39 2.67 2.78
N ASP A 645 -1.80 2.14 1.64
CA ASP A 645 -3.08 1.52 1.36
C ASP A 645 -2.92 0.10 0.79
N GLU A 646 -3.04 -0.88 1.69
CA GLU A 646 -2.82 -2.29 1.38
C GLU A 646 -3.94 -2.88 0.51
N SER A 647 -5.13 -2.25 0.43
CA SER A 647 -6.24 -2.73 -0.41
C SER A 647 -5.95 -2.62 -1.91
N LEU A 648 -4.96 -1.82 -2.33
CA LEU A 648 -4.55 -1.74 -3.74
C LEU A 648 -3.95 -3.04 -4.31
N VAL A 649 -3.80 -4.09 -3.48
CA VAL A 649 -3.46 -5.44 -3.94
C VAL A 649 -4.61 -6.09 -4.73
N ASP A 650 -5.86 -5.74 -4.42
CA ASP A 650 -7.03 -6.24 -5.14
C ASP A 650 -7.24 -5.46 -6.45
N GLU A 651 -7.42 -6.18 -7.55
CA GLU A 651 -7.54 -5.58 -8.89
C GLU A 651 -8.80 -4.71 -9.00
N ALA A 652 -9.90 -5.09 -8.36
CA ALA A 652 -11.16 -4.34 -8.41
C ALA A 652 -11.06 -3.05 -7.57
N GLU A 653 -10.50 -3.10 -6.36
CA GLU A 653 -10.21 -1.89 -5.57
C GLU A 653 -9.23 -0.96 -6.29
N PHE A 654 -8.20 -1.52 -6.95
CA PHE A 654 -7.27 -0.74 -7.75
C PHE A 654 -7.98 0.00 -8.89
N ARG A 655 -8.79 -0.71 -9.70
CA ARG A 655 -9.58 -0.12 -10.80
C ARG A 655 -10.58 0.92 -10.31
N ARG A 656 -11.21 0.68 -9.16
CA ARG A 656 -12.14 1.63 -8.53
C ARG A 656 -11.44 2.92 -8.11
N ARG A 657 -10.21 2.82 -7.60
CA ARG A 657 -9.44 3.97 -7.07
C ARG A 657 -8.57 4.65 -8.12
N ILE A 658 -8.16 3.98 -9.19
CA ILE A 658 -7.28 4.53 -10.22
C ILE A 658 -8.00 4.52 -11.57
N THR A 659 -8.30 5.71 -12.08
CA THR A 659 -9.01 5.89 -13.34
C THR A 659 -8.09 6.55 -14.36
N VAL A 660 -7.98 5.92 -15.54
CA VAL A 660 -7.32 6.51 -16.71
C VAL A 660 -8.38 7.24 -17.53
N LEU A 661 -8.10 8.49 -17.90
CA LEU A 661 -9.03 9.36 -18.62
C LEU A 661 -8.42 9.85 -19.94
N ASP A 662 -9.17 9.77 -21.04
CA ASP A 662 -8.82 10.47 -22.30
C ASP A 662 -9.29 11.92 -22.24
N GLY A 663 -8.42 12.84 -22.65
CA GLY A 663 -8.75 14.25 -22.86
C GLY A 663 -9.12 14.60 -24.31
N GLY A 664 -9.22 13.65 -25.24
CA GLY A 664 -9.54 13.90 -26.65
C GLY A 664 -10.99 14.37 -26.90
N GLY A 665 -11.17 15.37 -27.77
CA GLY A 665 -12.47 16.00 -28.07
C GLY A 665 -13.56 15.02 -28.49
N GLY A 666 -14.77 15.23 -27.94
CA GLY A 666 -15.91 14.34 -28.13
C GLY A 666 -16.28 14.16 -29.60
N LYS A 667 -16.50 12.91 -30.02
CA LYS A 667 -17.17 12.61 -31.30
C LYS A 667 -18.64 13.05 -31.16
N SER A 668 -18.97 14.26 -31.59
CA SER A 668 -20.35 14.69 -31.77
C SER A 668 -20.98 13.86 -32.88
N GLY A 669 -21.92 12.98 -32.53
CA GLY A 669 -22.76 12.29 -33.49
C GLY A 669 -23.74 13.27 -34.12
N GLU A 670 -23.47 13.71 -35.35
CA GLU A 670 -24.50 14.25 -36.24
C GLU A 670 -24.27 13.75 -37.67
N ASP A 671 -25.32 13.11 -38.21
CA ASP A 671 -25.49 12.75 -39.61
C ASP A 671 -25.17 13.93 -40.54
N ARG A 672 -24.16 13.78 -41.40
CA ARG A 672 -24.04 14.59 -42.63
C ARG A 672 -23.78 13.70 -43.83
N SER A 673 -24.87 13.41 -44.53
CA SER A 673 -24.88 13.04 -45.95
C SER A 673 -24.32 14.21 -46.78
N GLY A 674 -23.20 13.98 -47.48
CA GLY A 674 -22.67 14.93 -48.45
C GLY A 674 -21.31 14.50 -49.01
N GLU A 675 -21.31 14.07 -50.26
CA GLU A 675 -20.11 13.68 -51.02
C GLU A 675 -19.10 14.82 -51.13
N SER A 676 -17.89 14.59 -50.60
CA SER A 676 -16.67 15.22 -51.10
C SER A 676 -15.48 14.30 -50.85
N GLU A 677 -14.86 13.86 -51.93
CA GLU A 677 -13.62 13.11 -51.96
C GLU A 677 -12.48 13.95 -51.36
N MET A 678 -12.20 13.74 -50.08
CA MET A 678 -10.85 13.87 -49.54
C MET A 678 -10.52 12.57 -48.82
N LEU A 679 -9.39 11.97 -49.22
CA LEU A 679 -8.80 10.76 -48.65
C LEU A 679 -8.91 10.77 -47.12
N PRO A 680 -9.50 9.76 -46.48
CA PRO A 680 -9.48 9.64 -45.04
C PRO A 680 -8.03 9.35 -44.63
N LEU A 681 -7.36 10.35 -44.04
CA LEU A 681 -6.25 10.07 -43.14
C LEU A 681 -6.87 9.40 -41.92
N ASP A 682 -7.02 8.07 -41.99
CA ASP A 682 -7.33 7.23 -40.84
C ASP A 682 -6.22 7.41 -39.80
N PHE A 683 -6.45 8.31 -38.84
CA PHE A 683 -5.66 8.37 -37.63
C PHE A 683 -6.11 7.22 -36.73
N PRO A 684 -5.20 6.34 -36.26
CA PRO A 684 -5.59 5.26 -35.36
C PRO A 684 -6.18 5.86 -34.08
N ASP A 685 -7.35 5.34 -33.64
CA ASP A 685 -7.87 5.59 -32.30
C ASP A 685 -6.76 5.29 -31.28
N LEU A 686 -6.62 6.15 -30.26
CA LEU A 686 -5.62 5.97 -29.19
C LEU A 686 -5.81 4.58 -28.56
N PRO A 687 -4.76 3.74 -28.42
CA PRO A 687 -4.90 2.43 -27.77
C PRO A 687 -4.86 2.59 -26.25
N ILE A 688 -5.76 3.40 -25.69
CA ILE A 688 -5.86 3.61 -24.25
C ILE A 688 -6.14 2.29 -23.56
N ASP A 689 -6.87 1.37 -24.20
CA ASP A 689 -7.08 -0.01 -23.74
C ASP A 689 -5.78 -0.77 -23.57
N ALA A 690 -4.87 -0.70 -24.56
CA ALA A 690 -3.59 -1.38 -24.49
C ALA A 690 -2.68 -0.77 -23.41
N ILE A 691 -2.86 0.52 -23.09
CA ILE A 691 -2.15 1.19 -21.99
C ILE A 691 -2.79 0.85 -20.65
N ASN A 692 -4.11 0.78 -20.56
CA ASN A 692 -4.85 0.37 -19.39
C ASN A 692 -4.43 -1.07 -19.03
N GLU A 693 -4.53 -1.99 -20.00
CA GLU A 693 -4.05 -3.37 -19.87
C GLU A 693 -2.56 -3.48 -19.57
N ALA A 694 -1.69 -2.69 -20.20
CA ALA A 694 -0.25 -2.75 -19.94
C ALA A 694 0.12 -2.16 -18.56
N VAL A 695 -0.52 -1.08 -18.14
CA VAL A 695 -0.42 -0.53 -16.80
C VAL A 695 -0.87 -1.61 -15.81
N TYR A 696 -2.02 -2.23 -16.01
CA TYR A 696 -2.51 -3.29 -15.11
C TYR A 696 -1.64 -4.56 -15.13
N ALA A 697 -1.16 -5.01 -16.29
CA ALA A 697 -0.33 -6.20 -16.42
C ALA A 697 1.08 -6.00 -15.82
N ALA A 698 1.60 -4.77 -15.83
CA ALA A 698 2.88 -4.43 -15.23
C ALA A 698 2.82 -4.35 -13.69
N ILE A 699 1.63 -4.20 -13.09
CA ILE A 699 1.44 -4.00 -11.64
C ILE A 699 2.01 -5.13 -10.79
N PRO A 700 1.58 -6.41 -10.93
CA PRO A 700 2.09 -7.48 -10.07
C PRO A 700 3.62 -7.63 -10.18
N LYS A 701 4.15 -7.35 -11.38
CA LYS A 701 5.57 -7.47 -11.70
C LYS A 701 6.42 -6.33 -11.15
N LYS A 702 5.89 -5.10 -11.09
CA LYS A 702 6.65 -3.89 -10.71
C LYS A 702 6.40 -3.40 -9.29
N LEU A 703 5.27 -3.75 -8.68
CA LEU A 703 4.88 -3.28 -7.35
C LEU A 703 5.37 -4.19 -6.21
N GLY A 704 6.17 -5.22 -6.49
CA GLY A 704 7.03 -5.86 -5.49
C GLY A 704 6.46 -7.06 -4.74
N ASP A 705 5.36 -7.67 -5.19
CA ASP A 705 4.80 -8.86 -4.52
C ASP A 705 5.81 -10.02 -4.40
N ARG A 706 6.81 -10.09 -5.29
CA ARG A 706 7.86 -11.12 -5.22
C ARG A 706 8.88 -10.95 -4.10
N GLU A 707 9.21 -9.73 -3.68
CA GLU A 707 10.29 -9.53 -2.69
C GLU A 707 9.84 -9.92 -1.28
N TYR A 708 8.63 -9.55 -0.86
CA TYR A 708 8.12 -9.83 0.49
C TYR A 708 8.02 -11.33 0.81
N TRP A 709 7.51 -12.14 -0.12
CA TRP A 709 7.38 -13.60 0.08
C TRP A 709 8.71 -14.33 -0.03
N SER A 710 9.68 -13.79 -0.79
CA SER A 710 11.00 -14.42 -0.97
C SER A 710 11.84 -14.43 0.31
N GLU A 711 11.67 -13.43 1.20
CA GLU A 711 12.34 -13.37 2.49
C GLU A 711 11.81 -14.46 3.44
N TRP A 712 10.48 -14.62 3.50
CA TRP A 712 9.83 -15.70 4.25
C TRP A 712 10.15 -17.09 3.68
N ALA A 713 10.24 -17.22 2.37
CA ALA A 713 10.50 -18.50 1.70
C ALA A 713 11.80 -19.18 2.16
N LYS A 714 12.83 -18.40 2.52
CA LYS A 714 14.10 -18.95 3.05
C LYS A 714 13.95 -19.54 4.45
N SER A 715 13.13 -18.94 5.32
CA SER A 715 12.91 -19.44 6.68
C SER A 715 11.99 -20.66 6.70
N ILE A 716 11.05 -20.76 5.75
CA ILE A 716 10.11 -21.89 5.68
C ILE A 716 10.80 -23.21 5.39
N GLY A 717 11.80 -23.25 4.51
CA GLY A 717 12.57 -24.49 4.27
C GLY A 717 13.26 -25.01 5.54
N GLN A 718 13.83 -24.10 6.35
CA GLN A 718 14.44 -24.46 7.64
C GLN A 718 13.40 -24.91 8.68
N VAL A 719 12.19 -24.32 8.66
CA VAL A 719 11.08 -24.78 9.51
C VAL A 719 10.63 -26.18 9.08
N ALA A 720 10.52 -26.45 7.77
CA ALA A 720 10.16 -27.76 7.25
C ALA A 720 11.17 -28.84 7.66
N GLU A 721 12.47 -28.57 7.53
CA GLU A 721 13.53 -29.50 7.97
C GLU A 721 13.46 -29.79 9.48
N ARG A 722 13.26 -28.76 10.30
CA ARG A 722 13.10 -28.92 11.76
C ARG A 722 11.85 -29.71 12.12
N LEU A 723 10.73 -29.42 11.46
CA LEU A 723 9.47 -30.12 11.68
C LEU A 723 9.58 -31.61 11.29
N ILE A 724 10.20 -31.93 10.15
CA ILE A 724 10.46 -33.32 9.74
C ILE A 724 11.31 -34.03 10.79
N ALA A 725 12.44 -33.45 11.20
CA ALA A 725 13.32 -34.02 12.22
C ALA A 725 12.59 -34.21 13.56
N ARG A 726 11.69 -33.29 13.91
CA ARG A 726 10.87 -33.36 15.13
C ARG A 726 9.87 -34.51 15.07
N ILE A 727 9.18 -34.70 13.94
CA ILE A 727 8.25 -35.81 13.74
C ILE A 727 9.01 -37.14 13.82
N GLU A 728 10.17 -37.25 13.19
CA GLU A 728 11.02 -38.45 13.27
C GLU A 728 11.46 -38.77 14.71
N ASP A 729 11.88 -37.75 15.47
CA ASP A 729 12.26 -37.91 16.89
C ASP A 729 11.08 -38.36 17.76
N LEU A 730 9.87 -37.82 17.54
CA LEU A 730 8.66 -38.25 18.24
C LEU A 730 8.32 -39.71 17.93
N LEU A 731 8.38 -40.09 16.65
CA LEU A 731 8.15 -41.46 16.20
C LEU A 731 9.22 -42.44 16.74
N ALA A 732 10.45 -41.98 16.99
CA ALA A 732 11.50 -42.81 17.56
C ALA A 732 11.34 -43.03 19.08
N ARG A 733 10.70 -42.08 19.78
CA ARG A 733 10.56 -42.10 21.25
C ARG A 733 9.28 -42.76 21.74
N ASP A 734 8.20 -42.71 20.96
CA ASP A 734 6.89 -43.25 21.33
C ASP A 734 6.53 -44.45 20.44
N ALA A 735 6.59 -45.65 21.02
CA ALA A 735 6.29 -46.89 20.31
C ALA A 735 4.81 -47.04 19.92
N ALA A 736 3.88 -46.43 20.66
CA ALA A 736 2.45 -46.48 20.33
C ALA A 736 2.17 -45.56 19.13
N LEU A 737 2.73 -44.34 19.16
CA LEU A 737 2.67 -43.41 18.03
C LEU A 737 3.35 -43.98 16.78
N ALA A 738 4.49 -44.68 16.94
CA ALA A 738 5.17 -45.35 15.83
C ALA A 738 4.29 -46.43 15.19
N ALA A 739 3.58 -47.23 15.99
CA ALA A 739 2.67 -48.25 15.48
C ALA A 739 1.46 -47.65 14.75
N GLU A 740 0.89 -46.54 15.26
CA GLU A 740 -0.16 -45.81 14.55
C GLU A 740 0.35 -45.21 13.23
N PHE A 741 1.58 -44.67 13.22
CA PHE A 741 2.21 -44.17 12.01
C PHE A 741 2.50 -45.28 10.99
N ASP A 742 2.87 -46.48 11.42
CA ASP A 742 3.08 -47.61 10.51
C ASP A 742 1.76 -48.03 9.83
N VAL A 743 0.62 -47.93 10.54
CA VAL A 743 -0.71 -48.09 9.94
C VAL A 743 -0.98 -47.00 8.91
N PHE A 744 -0.69 -45.73 9.24
CA PHE A 744 -0.81 -44.60 8.32
C PHE A 744 0.03 -44.78 7.06
N LEU A 745 1.31 -45.13 7.21
CA LEU A 745 2.22 -45.42 6.10
C LEU A 745 1.68 -46.54 5.22
N LYS A 746 1.16 -47.62 5.83
CA LYS A 746 0.56 -48.72 5.09
C LYS A 746 -0.65 -48.25 4.26
N GLY A 747 -1.51 -47.40 4.83
CA GLY A 747 -2.63 -46.83 4.09
C GLY A 747 -2.21 -45.94 2.93
N LEU A 748 -1.16 -45.13 3.09
CA LEU A 748 -0.58 -44.37 1.98
C LEU A 748 0.00 -45.28 0.89
N GLN A 749 0.64 -46.39 1.27
CA GLN A 749 1.18 -47.36 0.32
C GLN A 749 0.09 -48.06 -0.50
N ASP A 750 -1.04 -48.33 0.15
CA ASP A 750 -2.22 -48.96 -0.45
C ASP A 750 -3.04 -47.96 -1.31
N THR A 751 -3.05 -46.67 -0.98
CA THR A 751 -3.75 -45.63 -1.79
C THR A 751 -2.88 -45.04 -2.90
N LEU A 752 -1.59 -44.80 -2.66
CA LEU A 752 -0.70 -44.13 -3.62
C LEU A 752 0.18 -45.16 -4.32
N ASN A 753 1.20 -45.68 -3.64
CA ASN A 753 2.12 -46.62 -4.24
C ASN A 753 2.84 -47.45 -3.17
N PRO A 754 3.04 -48.77 -3.36
CA PRO A 754 3.82 -49.59 -2.44
C PRO A 754 5.27 -49.12 -2.20
N ALA A 755 5.82 -48.30 -3.10
CA ALA A 755 7.15 -47.72 -2.99
C ALA A 755 7.23 -46.51 -2.04
N VAL A 756 6.10 -45.98 -1.54
CA VAL A 756 6.08 -44.85 -0.60
C VAL A 756 6.87 -45.22 0.66
N THR A 757 7.89 -44.41 0.94
CA THR A 757 8.81 -44.59 2.06
C THR A 757 8.30 -43.91 3.34
N ARG A 758 8.85 -44.34 4.49
CA ARG A 758 8.58 -43.68 5.79
C ARG A 758 8.90 -42.19 5.74
N GLY A 759 10.02 -41.81 5.10
CA GLY A 759 10.44 -40.41 4.95
C GLY A 759 9.46 -39.59 4.13
N GLU A 760 8.97 -40.12 2.99
CA GLU A 760 7.95 -39.45 2.17
C GLU A 760 6.64 -39.27 2.95
N ALA A 761 6.23 -40.23 3.77
CA ALA A 761 5.05 -40.11 4.62
C ALA A 761 5.19 -39.04 5.72
N VAL A 762 6.38 -38.92 6.34
CA VAL A 762 6.68 -37.82 7.29
C VAL A 762 6.67 -36.47 6.58
N GLU A 763 7.25 -36.40 5.39
CA GLU A 763 7.28 -35.18 4.57
C GLU A 763 5.86 -34.74 4.18
N MET A 764 4.95 -35.66 3.85
CA MET A 764 3.53 -35.36 3.62
C MET A 764 2.83 -34.77 4.85
N LEU A 765 3.12 -35.27 6.07
CA LEU A 765 2.57 -34.68 7.30
C LEU A 765 3.12 -33.26 7.53
N ALA A 766 4.42 -33.05 7.33
CA ALA A 766 5.03 -31.73 7.46
C ALA A 766 4.44 -30.73 6.46
N GLN A 767 4.18 -31.17 5.22
CA GLN A 767 3.47 -30.37 4.22
C GLN A 767 2.06 -30.02 4.69
N HIS A 768 1.29 -30.98 5.18
CA HIS A 768 -0.06 -30.72 5.70
C HIS A 768 -0.04 -29.69 6.82
N VAL A 769 0.83 -29.84 7.82
CA VAL A 769 0.98 -28.90 8.94
C VAL A 769 1.30 -27.48 8.45
N LEU A 770 2.25 -27.33 7.53
CA LEU A 770 2.70 -26.01 7.07
C LEU A 770 1.69 -25.31 6.17
N THR A 771 0.87 -26.08 5.44
CA THR A 771 -0.05 -25.56 4.43
C THR A 771 -1.45 -25.34 4.94
N LEU A 772 -1.87 -26.12 5.93
CA LEU A 772 -3.21 -26.05 6.49
C LEU A 772 -3.59 -24.62 6.94
N PRO A 773 -2.76 -23.85 7.67
CA PRO A 773 -3.10 -22.48 8.06
C PRO A 773 -3.25 -21.54 6.86
N VAL A 774 -2.49 -21.77 5.79
CA VAL A 774 -2.58 -21.01 4.53
C VAL A 774 -3.90 -21.30 3.84
N PHE A 775 -4.30 -22.57 3.76
CA PHE A 775 -5.59 -22.99 3.19
C PHE A 775 -6.78 -22.51 4.03
N GLN A 776 -6.69 -22.58 5.35
CA GLN A 776 -7.68 -22.00 6.26
C GLN A 776 -7.84 -20.49 6.04
N ALA A 777 -6.73 -19.77 5.86
CA ALA A 777 -6.76 -18.34 5.58
C ALA A 777 -7.39 -18.04 4.22
N LEU A 778 -6.95 -18.73 3.16
CA LEU A 778 -7.44 -18.57 1.79
C LEU A 778 -8.94 -18.85 1.66
N PHE A 779 -9.45 -19.77 2.47
CA PHE A 779 -10.79 -20.36 2.29
C PHE A 779 -11.59 -20.42 3.60
N ALA A 780 -11.45 -19.41 4.45
CA ALA A 780 -12.17 -19.30 5.72
C ALA A 780 -13.70 -19.35 5.57
N ALA A 781 -14.23 -18.97 4.40
CA ALA A 781 -15.66 -18.99 4.11
C ALA A 781 -16.23 -20.41 3.89
N THR A 782 -15.39 -21.39 3.53
CA THR A 782 -15.83 -22.73 3.11
C THR A 782 -15.47 -23.84 4.09
N ASN A 783 -14.76 -23.53 5.20
CA ASN A 783 -14.26 -24.51 6.18
C ASN A 783 -13.59 -25.73 5.52
N PHE A 784 -12.83 -25.51 4.44
CA PHE A 784 -12.24 -26.57 3.61
C PHE A 784 -11.60 -27.75 4.38
N PRO A 785 -10.77 -27.53 5.43
CA PRO A 785 -10.13 -28.63 6.14
C PRO A 785 -11.11 -29.56 6.89
N GLU A 786 -12.27 -29.03 7.29
CA GLU A 786 -13.30 -29.79 8.01
C GLU A 786 -14.13 -30.68 7.08
N HIS A 787 -14.04 -30.48 5.76
CA HIS A 787 -14.82 -31.21 4.76
C HIS A 787 -13.96 -32.12 3.87
N ASN A 788 -12.66 -31.83 3.71
CA ASN A 788 -11.77 -32.64 2.87
C ASN A 788 -11.39 -34.00 3.48
N ALA A 789 -11.64 -35.09 2.76
CA ALA A 789 -11.41 -36.47 3.21
C ALA A 789 -9.94 -36.75 3.56
N VAL A 790 -9.00 -36.29 2.74
CA VAL A 790 -7.56 -36.47 2.95
C VAL A 790 -7.07 -35.60 4.10
N GLY A 791 -7.50 -34.33 4.15
CA GLY A 791 -7.14 -33.40 5.22
C GLY A 791 -7.54 -33.89 6.60
N LYS A 792 -8.75 -34.46 6.73
CA LYS A 792 -9.20 -35.11 7.97
C LYS A 792 -8.29 -36.27 8.40
N ALA A 793 -7.87 -37.11 7.46
CA ALA A 793 -7.05 -38.28 7.76
C ALA A 793 -5.65 -37.85 8.24
N LEU A 794 -5.03 -36.88 7.55
CA LEU A 794 -3.74 -36.32 7.94
C LEU A 794 -3.82 -35.60 9.30
N GLN A 795 -4.88 -34.83 9.53
CA GLN A 795 -5.06 -34.11 10.79
C GLN A 795 -5.15 -35.05 12.01
N ARG A 796 -5.80 -36.22 11.87
CA ARG A 796 -5.86 -37.20 12.98
C ARG A 796 -4.48 -37.66 13.44
N ILE A 797 -3.53 -37.84 12.52
CA ILE A 797 -2.15 -38.21 12.86
C ILE A 797 -1.42 -37.01 13.48
N VAL A 798 -1.63 -35.81 12.94
CA VAL A 798 -1.07 -34.56 13.47
C VAL A 798 -1.51 -34.30 14.91
N ASP A 799 -2.80 -34.48 15.22
CA ASP A 799 -3.35 -34.28 16.57
C ASP A 799 -2.70 -35.23 17.60
N ARG A 800 -2.26 -36.42 17.16
CA ARG A 800 -1.55 -37.40 18.00
C ARG A 800 -0.09 -37.04 18.26
N LEU A 801 0.56 -36.30 17.36
CA LEU A 801 1.93 -35.81 17.54
C LEU A 801 2.02 -34.76 18.66
N GLY A 802 0.90 -34.16 19.04
CA GLY A 802 0.76 -33.21 20.14
C GLY A 802 0.97 -31.76 19.71
N GLU A 803 -0.05 -30.93 19.94
CA GLU A 803 -0.12 -29.52 19.49
C GLU A 803 1.12 -28.71 19.91
N SER A 804 1.51 -28.78 21.19
CA SER A 804 2.69 -28.06 21.71
C SER A 804 4.01 -28.40 21.01
N ALA A 805 4.17 -29.62 20.50
CA ALA A 805 5.41 -30.05 19.84
C ALA A 805 5.49 -29.58 18.38
N ILE A 806 4.34 -29.25 17.79
CA ILE A 806 4.23 -28.71 16.43
C ILE A 806 4.31 -27.18 16.49
N THR A 807 3.57 -26.55 17.40
CA THR A 807 3.56 -25.10 17.56
C THR A 807 4.94 -24.53 17.82
N SER A 808 5.79 -25.23 18.59
CA SER A 808 7.16 -24.78 18.88
C SER A 808 8.05 -24.68 17.65
N GLU A 809 7.79 -25.45 16.60
CA GLU A 809 8.56 -25.39 15.35
C GLU A 809 7.95 -24.39 14.36
N THR A 810 6.66 -24.07 14.48
CA THR A 810 5.93 -23.16 13.58
C THR A 810 5.76 -21.74 14.10
N GLU A 811 6.12 -21.43 15.35
CA GLU A 811 5.98 -20.10 16.00
C GLU A 811 6.59 -18.95 15.18
N GLY A 812 7.67 -19.23 14.43
CA GLY A 812 8.28 -18.26 13.53
C GLY A 812 7.39 -17.84 12.35
N LEU A 813 6.34 -18.59 12.01
CA LEU A 813 5.47 -18.39 10.85
C LEU A 813 4.16 -17.67 11.17
N ASP A 814 3.88 -17.33 12.42
CA ASP A 814 2.59 -16.71 12.80
C ASP A 814 2.37 -15.37 12.09
N LYS A 815 3.40 -14.51 12.04
CA LYS A 815 3.37 -13.25 11.28
C LYS A 815 3.13 -13.49 9.78
N PHE A 816 3.66 -14.58 9.23
CA PHE A 816 3.42 -14.95 7.83
C PHE A 816 1.96 -15.36 7.61
N TYR A 817 1.40 -16.20 8.48
CA TYR A 817 0.01 -16.63 8.37
C TYR A 817 -0.97 -15.47 8.57
N GLU A 818 -0.69 -14.56 9.49
CA GLU A 818 -1.46 -13.32 9.65
C GLU A 818 -1.43 -12.47 8.37
N ASN A 819 -0.26 -12.33 7.72
CA ASN A 819 -0.15 -11.60 6.47
C ASN A 819 -0.94 -12.27 5.33
N VAL A 820 -0.90 -13.61 5.24
CA VAL A 820 -1.73 -14.36 4.28
C VAL A 820 -3.21 -14.06 4.54
N ARG A 821 -3.68 -14.16 5.79
CA ARG A 821 -5.08 -13.87 6.16
C ARG A 821 -5.47 -12.44 5.80
N GLU A 822 -4.63 -11.47 6.13
CA GLU A 822 -4.86 -10.06 5.81
C GLU A 822 -4.98 -9.86 4.29
N ARG A 823 -4.03 -10.37 3.50
CA ARG A 823 -4.08 -10.26 2.03
C ARG A 823 -5.29 -10.96 1.42
N VAL A 824 -5.67 -12.14 1.93
CA VAL A 824 -6.86 -12.84 1.46
C VAL A 824 -8.13 -12.07 1.79
N SER A 825 -8.20 -11.48 2.99
CA SER A 825 -9.35 -10.65 3.38
C SER A 825 -9.50 -9.41 2.49
N LEU A 826 -8.39 -8.90 1.96
CA LEU A 826 -8.36 -7.78 1.03
C LEU A 826 -8.68 -8.21 -0.41
N ALA A 827 -8.43 -9.46 -0.80
CA ALA A 827 -8.70 -10.01 -2.12
C ALA A 827 -10.17 -10.39 -2.29
N LYS A 828 -10.95 -9.50 -2.90
CA LYS A 828 -12.41 -9.66 -3.05
C LYS A 828 -12.78 -10.48 -4.28
N SER A 829 -11.95 -10.50 -5.33
CA SER A 829 -12.21 -11.25 -6.56
C SER A 829 -11.61 -12.67 -6.58
N ASP A 830 -12.28 -13.61 -7.26
CA ASP A 830 -11.77 -14.99 -7.42
C ASP A 830 -10.45 -15.04 -8.18
N LYS A 831 -10.25 -14.14 -9.16
CA LYS A 831 -8.98 -14.00 -9.88
C LYS A 831 -7.84 -13.56 -8.96
N SER A 832 -8.07 -12.57 -8.10
CA SER A 832 -7.06 -12.12 -7.12
C SER A 832 -6.71 -13.22 -6.12
N LYS A 833 -7.69 -14.02 -5.68
CA LYS A 833 -7.42 -15.21 -4.85
C LYS A 833 -6.57 -16.24 -5.60
N GLN A 834 -6.87 -16.53 -6.87
CA GLN A 834 -6.05 -17.43 -7.70
C GLN A 834 -4.63 -16.92 -7.92
N ASP A 835 -4.45 -15.61 -8.10
CA ASP A 835 -3.12 -15.00 -8.22
C ASP A 835 -2.32 -15.12 -6.92
N ILE A 836 -2.97 -14.96 -5.76
CA ILE A 836 -2.36 -15.20 -4.45
C ILE A 836 -1.96 -16.67 -4.32
N ILE A 837 -2.83 -17.61 -4.69
CA ILE A 837 -2.53 -19.06 -4.67
C ILE A 837 -1.34 -19.38 -5.56
N ARG A 838 -1.31 -18.86 -6.79
CA ARG A 838 -0.19 -19.07 -7.72
C ARG A 838 1.11 -18.48 -7.17
N ASN A 839 1.08 -17.26 -6.64
CA ASN A 839 2.26 -16.61 -6.08
C ASN A 839 2.76 -17.34 -4.82
N LEU A 840 1.84 -17.80 -3.96
CA LEU A 840 2.15 -18.67 -2.83
C LEU A 840 2.79 -19.95 -3.34
N TYR A 841 2.22 -20.61 -4.35
CA TYR A 841 2.81 -21.78 -5.00
C TYR A 841 4.25 -21.53 -5.46
N ASP A 842 4.46 -20.51 -6.30
CA ASP A 842 5.76 -20.20 -6.89
C ASP A 842 6.82 -19.81 -5.85
N THR A 843 6.41 -19.21 -4.73
CA THR A 843 7.34 -18.62 -3.76
C THR A 843 7.46 -19.41 -2.46
N PHE A 844 6.35 -19.83 -1.86
CA PHE A 844 6.35 -20.63 -0.64
C PHE A 844 6.83 -22.05 -0.92
N PHE A 845 6.24 -22.72 -1.90
CA PHE A 845 6.40 -24.17 -2.04
C PHE A 845 7.67 -24.60 -2.75
N HIS A 846 8.03 -23.89 -3.82
CA HIS A 846 9.26 -24.16 -4.54
C HIS A 846 10.50 -24.02 -3.64
N ASN A 847 10.43 -23.15 -2.63
CA ASN A 847 11.52 -22.91 -1.68
C ASN A 847 11.41 -23.76 -0.41
N ALA A 848 10.19 -24.07 0.05
CA ALA A 848 9.99 -24.92 1.24
C ALA A 848 10.32 -26.40 0.97
N PHE A 849 9.97 -26.91 -0.22
CA PHE A 849 10.13 -28.32 -0.60
C PHE A 849 10.77 -28.47 -1.99
N PRO A 850 12.02 -27.98 -2.18
CA PRO A 850 12.65 -27.87 -3.51
C PRO A 850 12.84 -29.23 -4.20
N ARG A 851 13.27 -30.26 -3.46
CA ARG A 851 13.45 -31.63 -4.00
C ARG A 851 12.15 -32.22 -4.55
N MET A 852 11.05 -31.95 -3.85
CA MET A 852 9.73 -32.42 -4.21
C MET A 852 9.18 -31.63 -5.42
N ALA A 853 9.38 -30.31 -5.43
CA ALA A 853 9.00 -29.45 -6.54
C ALA A 853 9.72 -29.83 -7.86
N GLU A 854 11.01 -30.17 -7.79
CA GLU A 854 11.79 -30.68 -8.92
C GLU A 854 11.31 -32.06 -9.39
N ARG A 855 10.99 -32.98 -8.45
CA ARG A 855 10.53 -34.34 -8.77
C ARG A 855 9.14 -34.38 -9.40
N LEU A 856 8.25 -33.48 -9.00
CA LEU A 856 6.84 -33.51 -9.37
C LEU A 856 6.48 -32.60 -10.55
N GLY A 857 7.28 -31.57 -10.82
CA GLY A 857 7.17 -30.75 -12.04
C GLY A 857 5.74 -30.28 -12.35
N ILE A 858 4.97 -29.81 -11.36
CA ILE A 858 3.58 -29.35 -11.58
C ILE A 858 3.60 -28.20 -12.59
N VAL A 859 3.03 -28.46 -13.77
CA VAL A 859 2.97 -27.49 -14.87
C VAL A 859 1.59 -26.85 -14.91
N TYR A 860 1.54 -25.52 -14.84
CA TYR A 860 0.34 -24.79 -15.19
C TYR A 860 0.10 -24.88 -16.69
N THR A 861 -0.93 -25.64 -17.08
CA THR A 861 -1.31 -25.78 -18.48
C THR A 861 -1.92 -24.47 -18.99
N PRO A 862 -1.44 -23.89 -20.10
CA PRO A 862 -2.00 -22.65 -20.65
C PRO A 862 -3.50 -22.78 -20.94
N ILE A 863 -4.29 -21.78 -20.53
CA ILE A 863 -5.76 -21.81 -20.64
C ILE A 863 -6.21 -22.02 -22.09
N GLN A 864 -5.50 -21.45 -23.07
CA GLN A 864 -5.83 -21.60 -24.49
C GLN A 864 -5.73 -23.06 -24.95
N VAL A 865 -4.78 -23.83 -24.40
CA VAL A 865 -4.63 -25.26 -24.70
C VAL A 865 -5.76 -26.06 -24.08
N VAL A 866 -6.09 -25.77 -22.80
CA VAL A 866 -7.19 -26.43 -22.08
C VAL A 866 -8.52 -26.19 -22.78
N ASP A 867 -8.85 -24.94 -23.10
CA ASP A 867 -10.09 -24.57 -23.78
C ASP A 867 -10.19 -25.22 -25.16
N PHE A 868 -9.07 -25.30 -25.90
CA PHE A 868 -9.02 -26.00 -27.19
C PHE A 868 -9.34 -27.49 -27.04
N ILE A 869 -8.75 -28.18 -26.06
CA ILE A 869 -8.99 -29.60 -25.81
C ILE A 869 -10.46 -29.86 -25.45
N LEU A 870 -11.01 -29.09 -24.49
CA LEU A 870 -12.39 -29.27 -24.05
C LEU A 870 -13.41 -29.04 -25.17
N ARG A 871 -13.25 -27.95 -25.94
CA ARG A 871 -14.11 -27.68 -27.10
C ARG A 871 -13.96 -28.75 -28.18
N SER A 872 -12.74 -29.23 -28.41
CA SER A 872 -12.48 -30.29 -29.39
C SER A 872 -13.08 -31.63 -28.97
N ALA A 873 -13.09 -31.95 -27.67
CA ALA A 873 -13.74 -33.13 -27.12
C ALA A 873 -15.27 -33.03 -27.19
N ASP A 874 -15.86 -31.86 -26.94
CA ASP A 874 -17.31 -31.67 -27.11
C ASP A 874 -17.74 -31.82 -28.59
N VAL A 875 -17.00 -31.20 -29.51
CA VAL A 875 -17.23 -31.36 -30.95
C VAL A 875 -17.07 -32.82 -31.39
N ALA A 876 -16.17 -33.56 -30.76
CA ALA A 876 -15.99 -35.00 -30.97
C ALA A 876 -17.24 -35.80 -30.66
N LEU A 877 -17.72 -35.62 -29.42
CA LEU A 877 -18.89 -36.31 -28.89
C LEU A 877 -20.07 -36.06 -29.81
N ARG A 878 -20.27 -34.81 -30.22
CA ARG A 878 -21.40 -34.44 -31.06
C ARG A 878 -21.31 -35.08 -32.43
N LYS A 879 -20.13 -35.03 -33.05
CA LYS A 879 -19.92 -35.52 -34.40
C LYS A 879 -20.04 -37.04 -34.51
N HIS A 880 -19.44 -37.77 -33.58
CA HIS A 880 -19.24 -39.22 -33.72
C HIS A 880 -20.17 -40.05 -32.85
N PHE A 881 -20.70 -39.48 -31.77
CA PHE A 881 -21.56 -40.19 -30.81
C PHE A 881 -22.94 -39.53 -30.62
N GLY A 882 -23.19 -38.35 -31.21
CA GLY A 882 -24.45 -37.61 -31.04
C GLY A 882 -24.66 -37.07 -29.61
N GLU A 883 -23.63 -37.07 -28.79
CA GLU A 883 -23.64 -36.66 -27.38
C GLU A 883 -22.86 -35.34 -27.21
N SER A 884 -22.92 -34.73 -26.03
CA SER A 884 -22.09 -33.57 -25.63
C SER A 884 -21.46 -33.84 -24.28
N LEU A 885 -20.52 -32.99 -23.86
CA LEU A 885 -19.99 -33.04 -22.49
C LEU A 885 -21.08 -32.83 -21.42
N ALA A 886 -22.19 -32.15 -21.78
CA ALA A 886 -23.35 -31.95 -20.92
C ALA A 886 -24.30 -33.17 -20.84
N SER A 887 -24.21 -34.12 -21.79
CA SER A 887 -25.15 -35.24 -21.88
C SER A 887 -25.04 -36.18 -20.67
N SER A 888 -26.17 -36.52 -20.03
CA SER A 888 -26.20 -37.45 -18.90
C SER A 888 -25.62 -38.83 -19.29
N GLY A 889 -24.87 -39.44 -18.37
CA GLY A 889 -24.15 -40.71 -18.60
C GLY A 889 -22.78 -40.55 -19.25
N VAL A 890 -22.39 -39.34 -19.67
CA VAL A 890 -21.03 -39.04 -20.16
C VAL A 890 -20.13 -38.70 -18.98
N GLN A 891 -19.41 -39.72 -18.50
CA GLN A 891 -18.44 -39.64 -17.41
C GLN A 891 -17.12 -39.03 -17.91
N ILE A 892 -16.66 -37.94 -17.28
CA ILE A 892 -15.47 -37.17 -17.66
C ILE A 892 -14.40 -37.31 -16.57
N LEU A 893 -13.19 -37.71 -16.96
CA LEU A 893 -12.06 -37.90 -16.05
C LEU A 893 -10.86 -37.07 -16.47
N ASP A 894 -10.29 -36.32 -15.53
CA ASP A 894 -8.91 -35.85 -15.59
C ASP A 894 -8.01 -36.71 -14.68
N PRO A 895 -7.23 -37.66 -15.23
CA PRO A 895 -6.42 -38.57 -14.44
C PRO A 895 -5.15 -37.93 -13.84
N PHE A 896 -4.83 -36.69 -14.24
CA PHE A 896 -3.61 -35.97 -13.83
C PHE A 896 -3.97 -34.48 -13.63
N ALA A 897 -4.85 -34.23 -12.67
CA ALA A 897 -5.55 -32.95 -12.55
C ALA A 897 -4.62 -31.75 -12.30
N GLY A 898 -3.46 -31.97 -11.68
CA GLY A 898 -2.56 -30.90 -11.27
C GLY A 898 -3.30 -29.91 -10.38
N THR A 899 -3.47 -28.68 -10.86
CA THR A 899 -4.22 -27.62 -10.15
C THR A 899 -5.73 -27.58 -10.47
N GLY A 900 -6.25 -28.61 -11.16
CA GLY A 900 -7.67 -28.76 -11.50
C GLY A 900 -8.11 -27.99 -12.75
N THR A 901 -7.16 -27.45 -13.53
CA THR A 901 -7.44 -26.47 -14.61
C THR A 901 -8.47 -26.99 -15.64
N PHE A 902 -8.42 -28.26 -16.04
CA PHE A 902 -9.36 -28.80 -17.03
C PHE A 902 -10.81 -28.80 -16.51
N LEU A 903 -11.05 -29.24 -15.27
CA LEU A 903 -12.40 -29.24 -14.71
C LEU A 903 -12.89 -27.81 -14.39
N VAL A 904 -12.01 -26.94 -13.90
CA VAL A 904 -12.33 -25.51 -13.69
C VAL A 904 -12.80 -24.86 -15.00
N ARG A 905 -12.03 -25.03 -16.07
CA ARG A 905 -12.39 -24.48 -17.38
C ARG A 905 -13.64 -25.13 -17.95
N LEU A 906 -13.84 -26.43 -17.75
CA LEU A 906 -15.08 -27.10 -18.17
C LEU A 906 -16.30 -26.46 -17.52
N ILE A 907 -16.28 -26.25 -16.20
CA ILE A 907 -17.35 -25.59 -15.43
C ILE A 907 -17.60 -24.16 -15.93
N GLN A 908 -16.53 -23.39 -16.19
CA GLN A 908 -16.63 -21.98 -16.62
C GLN A 908 -16.90 -21.79 -18.12
N SER A 909 -16.69 -22.81 -18.95
CA SER A 909 -16.69 -22.68 -20.41
C SER A 909 -18.08 -22.49 -21.04
N GLY A 910 -19.14 -22.81 -20.30
CA GLY A 910 -20.50 -22.92 -20.82
C GLY A 910 -20.75 -24.16 -21.69
N LEU A 911 -19.81 -25.12 -21.73
CA LEU A 911 -20.01 -26.41 -22.43
C LEU A 911 -20.99 -27.34 -21.69
N ILE A 912 -21.11 -27.16 -20.37
CA ILE A 912 -22.15 -27.75 -19.53
C ILE A 912 -23.09 -26.62 -19.16
N ASP A 913 -24.37 -26.78 -19.49
CA ASP A 913 -25.37 -25.78 -19.14
C ASP A 913 -25.70 -25.82 -17.63
N PRO A 914 -26.19 -24.69 -17.06
CA PRO A 914 -26.45 -24.59 -15.62
C PRO A 914 -27.44 -25.62 -15.07
N GLU A 915 -28.35 -26.15 -15.89
CA GLU A 915 -29.34 -27.15 -15.45
C GLU A 915 -28.70 -28.53 -15.24
N HIS A 916 -27.77 -28.93 -16.12
CA HIS A 916 -27.07 -30.22 -16.02
C HIS A 916 -25.85 -30.17 -15.09
N LEU A 917 -25.29 -28.97 -14.84
CA LEU A 917 -24.05 -28.80 -14.07
C LEU A 917 -24.09 -29.42 -12.66
N PRO A 918 -25.15 -29.27 -11.83
CA PRO A 918 -25.19 -29.90 -10.51
C PRO A 918 -25.07 -31.43 -10.55
N HIS A 919 -25.83 -32.09 -11.45
CA HIS A 919 -25.76 -33.54 -11.61
C HIS A 919 -24.38 -33.98 -12.11
N LYS A 920 -23.82 -33.25 -13.08
CA LYS A 920 -22.47 -33.50 -13.60
C LYS A 920 -21.44 -33.43 -12.48
N PHE A 921 -21.46 -32.35 -11.70
CA PHE A 921 -20.53 -32.10 -10.61
C PHE A 921 -20.58 -33.19 -9.53
N ASP A 922 -21.78 -33.63 -9.14
CA ASP A 922 -21.96 -34.60 -8.05
C ASP A 922 -21.67 -36.06 -8.47
N HIS A 923 -21.78 -36.39 -9.77
CA HIS A 923 -21.83 -37.79 -10.22
C HIS A 923 -21.00 -38.15 -11.45
N GLU A 924 -20.63 -37.18 -12.30
CA GLU A 924 -20.08 -37.47 -13.62
C GLU A 924 -18.75 -36.76 -13.95
N LEU A 925 -18.26 -35.89 -13.06
CA LEU A 925 -16.94 -35.28 -13.13
C LEU A 925 -15.99 -35.95 -12.14
N HIS A 926 -14.81 -36.34 -12.63
CA HIS A 926 -13.81 -37.07 -11.86
C HIS A 926 -12.42 -36.47 -12.08
N ALA A 927 -11.61 -36.43 -11.02
CA ALA A 927 -10.23 -35.99 -11.09
C ALA A 927 -9.34 -36.78 -10.13
N ASN A 928 -8.16 -37.16 -10.62
CA ASN A 928 -7.14 -37.83 -9.83
C ASN A 928 -5.88 -36.96 -9.75
N GLU A 929 -5.22 -37.00 -8.60
CA GLU A 929 -3.93 -36.37 -8.40
C GLU A 929 -3.10 -37.17 -7.39
N ILE A 930 -1.81 -37.30 -7.63
CA ILE A 930 -0.89 -38.04 -6.75
C ILE A 930 -0.25 -37.11 -5.71
N VAL A 931 -0.14 -35.81 -6.01
CA VAL A 931 0.51 -34.83 -5.16
C VAL A 931 -0.49 -34.18 -4.21
N LEU A 932 -0.28 -34.32 -2.90
CA LEU A 932 -1.16 -33.77 -1.86
C LEU A 932 -1.49 -32.29 -2.04
N LEU A 933 -0.47 -31.48 -2.32
CA LEU A 933 -0.67 -30.04 -2.49
C LEU A 933 -1.49 -29.70 -3.73
N ALA A 934 -1.17 -30.32 -4.86
CA ALA A 934 -1.91 -30.14 -6.10
C ALA A 934 -3.36 -30.60 -5.91
N TYR A 935 -3.56 -31.69 -5.18
CA TYR A 935 -4.88 -32.19 -4.79
C TYR A 935 -5.71 -31.15 -4.02
N TYR A 936 -5.13 -30.48 -3.01
CA TYR A 936 -5.84 -29.41 -2.29
C TYR A 936 -6.17 -28.23 -3.21
N ILE A 937 -5.20 -27.77 -4.02
CA ILE A 937 -5.42 -26.65 -4.94
C ILE A 937 -6.51 -26.99 -5.97
N ALA A 938 -6.47 -28.18 -6.55
CA ALA A 938 -7.46 -28.65 -7.52
C ALA A 938 -8.85 -28.72 -6.91
N THR A 939 -8.99 -29.37 -5.75
CA THR A 939 -10.28 -29.50 -5.05
C THR A 939 -10.93 -28.13 -4.88
N ILE A 940 -10.18 -27.17 -4.34
CA ILE A 940 -10.71 -25.86 -4.01
C ILE A 940 -10.99 -25.03 -5.25
N ASN A 941 -10.12 -25.08 -6.26
CA ASN A 941 -10.36 -24.38 -7.52
C ASN A 941 -11.64 -24.88 -8.20
N ILE A 942 -11.90 -26.19 -8.17
CA ILE A 942 -13.09 -26.79 -8.74
C ILE A 942 -14.35 -26.38 -7.97
N GLU A 943 -14.31 -26.45 -6.63
CA GLU A 943 -15.42 -26.01 -5.77
C GLU A 943 -15.72 -24.51 -5.92
N THR A 944 -14.68 -23.68 -6.00
CA THR A 944 -14.81 -22.22 -6.20
C THR A 944 -15.36 -21.91 -7.59
N ALA A 945 -14.93 -22.63 -8.62
CA ALA A 945 -15.48 -22.47 -9.96
C ALA A 945 -16.96 -22.82 -10.01
N TYR A 946 -17.38 -23.88 -9.31
CA TYR A 946 -18.79 -24.25 -9.18
C TYR A 946 -19.59 -23.17 -8.44
N HIS A 947 -19.09 -22.70 -7.29
CA HIS A 947 -19.73 -21.62 -6.52
C HIS A 947 -19.83 -20.32 -7.33
N GLY A 948 -18.77 -19.95 -8.07
CA GLY A 948 -18.78 -18.74 -8.90
C GLY A 948 -19.80 -18.78 -10.04
N VAL A 949 -20.11 -19.97 -10.58
CA VAL A 949 -21.11 -20.15 -11.65
C VAL A 949 -22.53 -20.30 -11.09
N THR A 950 -22.70 -20.98 -9.96
CA THR A 950 -24.04 -21.34 -9.43
C THR A 950 -24.54 -20.45 -8.29
N GLY A 951 -23.65 -19.77 -7.58
CA GLY A 951 -23.93 -19.06 -6.32
C GLY A 951 -24.01 -19.97 -5.08
N ASP A 952 -23.92 -21.30 -5.25
CA ASP A 952 -24.05 -22.28 -4.17
C ASP A 952 -22.72 -23.02 -3.94
N TYR A 953 -22.24 -23.04 -2.69
CA TYR A 953 -21.03 -23.79 -2.34
C TYR A 953 -21.38 -25.27 -2.16
N ARG A 954 -20.59 -26.16 -2.80
CA ARG A 954 -20.68 -27.61 -2.63
C ARG A 954 -19.28 -28.24 -2.66
N PRO A 955 -19.00 -29.22 -1.78
CA PRO A 955 -17.75 -29.95 -1.80
C PRO A 955 -17.66 -30.84 -3.06
N PHE A 956 -16.46 -30.94 -3.65
CA PHE A 956 -16.27 -31.75 -4.85
C PHE A 956 -15.85 -33.19 -4.51
N ASP A 957 -16.81 -34.10 -4.57
CA ASP A 957 -16.61 -35.53 -4.26
C ASP A 957 -15.86 -36.31 -5.35
N GLY A 958 -15.73 -35.74 -6.55
CA GLY A 958 -15.04 -36.35 -7.69
C GLY A 958 -13.52 -36.30 -7.63
N MET A 959 -12.94 -35.55 -6.69
CA MET A 959 -11.48 -35.45 -6.51
C MET A 959 -10.92 -36.56 -5.61
N ILE A 960 -9.87 -37.22 -6.09
CA ILE A 960 -9.24 -38.38 -5.44
C ILE A 960 -7.72 -38.18 -5.37
N LEU A 961 -7.15 -38.43 -4.19
CA LEU A 961 -5.70 -38.54 -4.02
C LEU A 961 -5.28 -39.99 -4.30
N VAL A 962 -4.63 -40.24 -5.43
CA VAL A 962 -4.29 -41.60 -5.91
C VAL A 962 -3.19 -41.56 -6.97
N ASP A 963 -2.39 -42.62 -7.09
CA ASP A 963 -1.61 -42.87 -8.31
C ASP A 963 -2.52 -43.59 -9.34
N THR A 964 -2.94 -42.85 -10.36
CA THR A 964 -3.85 -43.37 -11.40
C THR A 964 -3.35 -44.66 -12.06
N PHE A 965 -2.02 -44.82 -12.22
CA PHE A 965 -1.48 -46.04 -12.83
C PHE A 965 -1.58 -47.23 -11.86
N GLN A 966 -1.22 -47.02 -10.60
CA GLN A 966 -1.25 -48.04 -9.56
C GLN A 966 -2.68 -48.55 -9.28
N MET A 967 -3.66 -47.65 -9.25
CA MET A 967 -5.08 -47.95 -8.97
C MET A 967 -5.70 -49.03 -9.88
N THR A 968 -5.08 -49.28 -11.05
CA THR A 968 -5.56 -50.27 -12.04
C THR A 968 -4.71 -51.54 -12.14
N GLU A 969 -3.70 -51.71 -11.27
CA GLU A 969 -2.86 -52.91 -11.26
C GLU A 969 -3.58 -54.12 -10.62
N GLU A 970 -3.33 -55.33 -11.13
CA GLU A 970 -4.11 -56.54 -10.76
C GLU A 970 -3.97 -56.97 -9.28
N ASN A 971 -2.92 -56.53 -8.60
CA ASN A 971 -2.63 -56.88 -7.19
C ASN A 971 -2.72 -55.66 -6.26
N ASP A 972 -3.42 -54.61 -6.67
CA ASP A 972 -3.54 -53.40 -5.85
C ASP A 972 -4.42 -53.64 -4.62
N LEU A 973 -3.98 -53.16 -3.45
CA LEU A 973 -4.69 -53.32 -2.18
C LEU A 973 -5.48 -52.06 -1.89
N VAL A 974 -6.80 -52.16 -1.74
CA VAL A 974 -7.61 -51.02 -1.33
C VAL A 974 -7.47 -50.81 0.18
N ASP A 975 -6.87 -49.69 0.59
CA ASP A 975 -6.90 -49.29 2.00
C ASP A 975 -8.33 -48.95 2.44
N LYS A 976 -8.78 -49.55 3.55
CA LYS A 976 -10.10 -49.28 4.14
C LYS A 976 -10.00 -48.67 5.54
N VAL A 977 -8.78 -48.35 5.98
CA VAL A 977 -8.45 -48.00 7.36
C VAL A 977 -7.99 -46.54 7.47
N VAL A 978 -7.08 -46.09 6.61
CA VAL A 978 -6.45 -44.76 6.76
C VAL A 978 -7.18 -43.69 5.94
N LEU A 979 -7.51 -44.00 4.68
CA LEU A 979 -8.19 -43.10 3.75
C LEU A 979 -9.53 -43.69 3.24
N PRO A 980 -10.46 -44.10 4.13
CA PRO A 980 -11.67 -44.84 3.74
C PRO A 980 -12.60 -44.05 2.83
N GLU A 981 -12.77 -42.74 3.06
CA GLU A 981 -13.62 -41.88 2.22
C GLU A 981 -13.00 -41.65 0.83
N ASN A 982 -11.68 -41.44 0.75
CA ASN A 982 -10.96 -41.28 -0.52
C ASN A 982 -11.00 -42.57 -1.35
N ASN A 983 -10.76 -43.72 -0.72
CA ASN A 983 -10.75 -44.99 -1.42
C ASN A 983 -12.16 -45.45 -1.82
N ALA A 984 -13.20 -45.09 -1.05
CA ALA A 984 -14.58 -45.26 -1.49
C ALA A 984 -14.92 -44.40 -2.73
N ARG A 985 -14.32 -43.20 -2.87
CA ARG A 985 -14.40 -42.42 -4.11
C ARG A 985 -13.68 -43.14 -5.27
N ALA A 986 -12.51 -43.73 -5.02
CA ALA A 986 -11.74 -44.47 -6.03
C ALA A 986 -12.50 -45.71 -6.53
N GLU A 987 -13.03 -46.53 -5.61
CA GLU A 987 -13.87 -47.69 -5.95
C GLU A 987 -15.09 -47.27 -6.79
N ARG A 988 -15.75 -46.16 -6.43
CA ARG A 988 -16.87 -45.60 -7.21
C ARG A 988 -16.42 -45.18 -8.61
N GLN A 989 -15.31 -44.48 -8.75
CA GLN A 989 -14.78 -44.04 -10.05
C GLN A 989 -14.40 -45.23 -10.94
N LEU A 990 -13.73 -46.25 -10.39
CA LEU A 990 -13.35 -47.47 -11.13
C LEU A 990 -14.57 -48.20 -11.70
N ALA A 991 -15.69 -48.20 -10.97
CA ALA A 991 -16.94 -48.79 -11.42
C ALA A 991 -17.66 -47.98 -12.51
N GLN A 992 -17.30 -46.70 -12.72
CA GLN A 992 -17.94 -45.87 -13.74
C GLN A 992 -17.43 -46.17 -15.16
N PRO A 993 -18.31 -46.19 -16.17
CA PRO A 993 -17.92 -46.30 -17.57
C PRO A 993 -17.40 -44.94 -18.08
N ILE A 994 -16.11 -44.65 -17.89
CA ILE A 994 -15.49 -43.40 -18.35
C ILE A 994 -15.62 -43.26 -19.86
N ARG A 995 -16.20 -42.14 -20.30
CA ARG A 995 -16.47 -41.83 -21.72
C ARG A 995 -15.51 -40.80 -22.30
N VAL A 996 -14.97 -39.93 -21.45
CA VAL A 996 -14.07 -38.85 -21.86
C VAL A 996 -12.91 -38.78 -20.88
N ILE A 997 -11.69 -38.82 -21.42
CA ILE A 997 -10.46 -38.58 -20.67
C ILE A 997 -9.79 -37.34 -21.26
N VAL A 998 -9.59 -36.32 -20.42
CA VAL A 998 -8.86 -35.09 -20.77
C VAL A 998 -7.68 -34.90 -19.82
N GLY A 999 -6.70 -34.07 -20.18
CA GLY A 999 -5.65 -33.71 -19.24
C GLY A 999 -4.31 -33.36 -19.87
N ASN A 1000 -3.33 -33.17 -18.98
CA ASN A 1000 -1.92 -32.98 -19.32
C ASN A 1000 -1.09 -34.01 -18.53
N PRO A 1001 -0.84 -35.21 -19.07
CA PRO A 1001 -0.10 -36.26 -18.35
C PRO A 1001 1.36 -35.86 -18.10
N PRO A 1002 2.03 -36.44 -17.09
CA PRO A 1002 3.43 -36.14 -16.78
C PRO A 1002 4.39 -36.61 -17.88
N TYR A 1003 5.48 -35.86 -18.12
CA TYR A 1003 6.51 -36.17 -19.12
C TYR A 1003 7.80 -36.60 -18.41
N SER A 1004 8.12 -37.90 -18.40
CA SER A 1004 9.35 -38.41 -17.80
C SER A 1004 9.77 -39.72 -18.44
N ALA A 1005 10.84 -39.66 -19.25
CA ALA A 1005 11.44 -40.84 -19.89
C ALA A 1005 12.51 -41.50 -19.00
N GLN A 1006 13.39 -40.71 -18.34
CA GLN A 1006 14.49 -41.14 -17.49
C GLN A 1006 14.92 -40.01 -16.52
N GLN A 1007 15.58 -40.36 -15.41
CA GLN A 1007 16.34 -39.43 -14.57
C GLN A 1007 17.53 -38.83 -15.33
N ASP A 1008 17.88 -37.57 -15.04
CA ASP A 1008 18.98 -36.85 -15.70
C ASP A 1008 20.36 -37.44 -15.34
N SER A 1009 20.52 -38.00 -14.12
CA SER A 1009 21.70 -38.73 -13.66
C SER A 1009 21.34 -39.94 -12.77
N GLU A 1010 22.20 -40.96 -12.74
CA GLU A 1010 22.05 -42.10 -11.82
C GLU A 1010 22.17 -41.72 -10.33
N SER A 1011 22.75 -40.54 -10.04
CA SER A 1011 22.87 -39.97 -8.69
C SER A 1011 21.55 -39.42 -8.13
N ASP A 1012 20.54 -39.21 -8.96
CA ASP A 1012 19.36 -38.41 -8.58
C ASP A 1012 18.30 -39.23 -7.83
N ASN A 1013 18.50 -40.55 -7.73
CA ASN A 1013 17.60 -41.51 -7.07
C ASN A 1013 16.11 -41.34 -7.48
N ASN A 1014 15.86 -40.97 -8.74
CA ASN A 1014 14.55 -40.60 -9.27
C ASN A 1014 14.13 -41.52 -10.43
N LYS A 1015 14.27 -42.84 -10.24
CA LYS A 1015 13.85 -43.83 -11.25
C LYS A 1015 12.32 -43.84 -11.35
N ASN A 1016 11.81 -43.85 -12.58
CA ASN A 1016 10.38 -44.06 -12.83
C ASN A 1016 9.91 -45.36 -12.15
N LEU A 1017 8.74 -45.27 -11.50
CA LEU A 1017 8.06 -46.41 -10.89
C LEU A 1017 7.72 -47.46 -11.95
N ALA A 1018 7.67 -48.73 -11.52
CA ALA A 1018 7.28 -49.86 -12.37
C ALA A 1018 5.81 -50.18 -12.15
N TYR A 1019 5.06 -50.38 -13.23
CA TYR A 1019 3.64 -50.74 -13.21
C TYR A 1019 3.49 -52.04 -14.01
N PRO A 1020 3.63 -53.21 -13.37
CA PRO A 1020 3.76 -54.49 -14.08
C PRO A 1020 2.68 -54.78 -15.12
N THR A 1021 1.40 -54.56 -14.80
CA THR A 1021 0.27 -54.79 -15.71
C THR A 1021 0.30 -53.79 -16.86
N LEU A 1022 0.40 -52.49 -16.57
CA LEU A 1022 0.46 -51.44 -17.60
C LEU A 1022 1.69 -51.55 -18.50
N ASP A 1023 2.86 -51.78 -17.91
CA ASP A 1023 4.13 -51.98 -18.65
C ASP A 1023 4.09 -53.27 -19.47
N SER A 1024 3.36 -54.31 -19.01
CA SER A 1024 3.12 -55.51 -19.80
C SER A 1024 2.24 -55.20 -21.02
N ALA A 1025 1.18 -54.40 -20.86
CA ALA A 1025 0.34 -53.97 -21.97
C ALA A 1025 1.12 -53.18 -23.02
N ILE A 1026 2.02 -52.27 -22.61
CA ILE A 1026 2.96 -51.57 -23.52
C ILE A 1026 3.89 -52.57 -24.21
N ARG A 1027 4.41 -53.56 -23.47
CA ARG A 1027 5.32 -54.57 -23.99
C ARG A 1027 4.66 -55.43 -25.07
N SER A 1028 3.42 -55.86 -24.86
CA SER A 1028 2.68 -56.72 -25.78
C SER A 1028 2.07 -55.97 -26.97
N SER A 1029 1.94 -54.63 -26.90
CA SER A 1029 1.41 -53.80 -27.98
C SER A 1029 2.50 -52.98 -28.68
N TYR A 1030 2.83 -51.81 -28.12
CA TYR A 1030 3.68 -50.79 -28.72
C TYR A 1030 5.11 -51.31 -28.95
N ALA A 1031 5.68 -51.99 -27.96
CA ALA A 1031 7.06 -52.48 -28.04
C ALA A 1031 7.18 -53.67 -29.00
N ALA A 1032 6.25 -54.64 -28.93
CA ALA A 1032 6.23 -55.80 -29.82
C ALA A 1032 6.03 -55.41 -31.30
N SER A 1033 5.32 -54.31 -31.56
CA SER A 1033 5.07 -53.80 -32.91
C SER A 1033 6.16 -52.88 -33.45
N SER A 1034 7.17 -52.52 -32.65
CA SER A 1034 8.25 -51.63 -33.08
C SER A 1034 9.35 -52.39 -33.82
N SER A 1035 9.88 -51.80 -34.90
CA SER A 1035 11.05 -52.31 -35.61
C SER A 1035 12.38 -51.97 -34.92
N ALA A 1036 12.37 -51.12 -33.89
CA ALA A 1036 13.57 -50.66 -33.19
C ALA A 1036 14.04 -51.67 -32.12
N LYS A 1037 15.37 -51.85 -32.00
CA LYS A 1037 15.96 -52.69 -30.94
C LYS A 1037 15.90 -52.05 -29.54
N LEU A 1038 15.86 -50.72 -29.47
CA LEU A 1038 15.86 -49.96 -28.22
C LEU A 1038 14.55 -49.18 -28.06
N VAL A 1039 13.65 -49.74 -27.24
CA VAL A 1039 12.29 -49.22 -27.02
C VAL A 1039 12.09 -48.65 -25.60
N LYS A 1040 13.17 -48.29 -24.90
CA LYS A 1040 13.09 -47.76 -23.52
C LYS A 1040 12.17 -46.53 -23.41
N ASN A 1041 12.16 -45.67 -24.42
CA ASN A 1041 11.34 -44.46 -24.41
C ASN A 1041 9.84 -44.74 -24.53
N LEU A 1042 9.41 -45.97 -24.87
CA LEU A 1042 7.99 -46.34 -24.87
C LEU A 1042 7.40 -46.44 -23.46
N TYR A 1043 8.25 -46.45 -22.43
CA TYR A 1043 7.85 -46.47 -21.02
C TYR A 1043 7.92 -45.07 -20.39
N ASP A 1044 7.97 -44.01 -21.19
CA ASP A 1044 7.76 -42.64 -20.73
C ASP A 1044 6.36 -42.50 -20.13
N SER A 1045 6.23 -41.71 -19.07
CA SER A 1045 4.99 -41.51 -18.31
C SER A 1045 3.83 -41.02 -19.20
N TYR A 1046 4.08 -40.20 -20.22
CA TYR A 1046 3.02 -39.76 -21.13
C TYR A 1046 2.52 -40.89 -22.06
N ILE A 1047 3.37 -41.88 -22.37
CA ILE A 1047 2.98 -43.04 -23.18
C ILE A 1047 2.22 -44.04 -22.31
N ARG A 1048 2.63 -44.21 -21.04
CA ARG A 1048 1.86 -44.93 -20.02
C ARG A 1048 0.46 -44.33 -19.87
N ALA A 1049 0.35 -42.99 -19.83
CA ALA A 1049 -0.94 -42.31 -19.83
C ALA A 1049 -1.79 -42.59 -21.07
N ILE A 1050 -1.19 -42.62 -22.26
CA ILE A 1050 -1.90 -42.98 -23.49
C ILE A 1050 -2.40 -44.43 -23.42
N ARG A 1051 -1.53 -45.39 -23.07
CA ARG A 1051 -1.92 -46.81 -22.96
C ARG A 1051 -3.01 -47.02 -21.91
N TRP A 1052 -2.82 -46.43 -20.73
CA TRP A 1052 -3.78 -46.50 -19.63
C TRP A 1052 -5.13 -45.92 -20.03
N ALA A 1053 -5.16 -44.76 -20.70
CA ALA A 1053 -6.39 -44.14 -21.18
C ALA A 1053 -7.07 -45.00 -22.26
N SER A 1054 -6.30 -45.62 -23.16
CA SER A 1054 -6.81 -46.59 -24.13
C SER A 1054 -7.42 -47.82 -23.47
N ASP A 1055 -6.85 -48.31 -22.37
CA ASP A 1055 -7.38 -49.47 -21.64
C ASP A 1055 -8.60 -49.08 -20.77
N ARG A 1056 -8.62 -47.85 -20.25
CA ARG A 1056 -9.71 -47.33 -19.41
C ARG A 1056 -10.97 -47.01 -20.22
N ILE A 1057 -10.82 -46.60 -21.48
CA ILE A 1057 -11.93 -46.43 -22.43
C ILE A 1057 -12.19 -47.77 -23.11
N VAL A 1058 -13.24 -48.46 -22.67
CA VAL A 1058 -13.49 -49.85 -23.09
C VAL A 1058 -13.99 -49.93 -24.54
N GLU A 1059 -15.18 -49.40 -24.84
CA GLU A 1059 -15.81 -49.57 -26.15
C GLU A 1059 -15.95 -48.26 -26.92
N ARG A 1060 -16.47 -47.20 -26.28
CA ARG A 1060 -16.76 -45.92 -26.93
C ARG A 1060 -16.34 -44.74 -26.07
N GLY A 1061 -15.59 -43.81 -26.63
CA GLY A 1061 -15.14 -42.64 -25.88
C GLY A 1061 -14.09 -41.81 -26.61
N ILE A 1062 -13.61 -40.79 -25.91
CA ILE A 1062 -12.60 -39.84 -26.39
C ILE A 1062 -11.46 -39.75 -25.38
N VAL A 1063 -10.23 -39.87 -25.86
CA VAL A 1063 -9.03 -39.43 -25.13
C VAL A 1063 -8.54 -38.13 -25.78
N ALA A 1064 -8.34 -37.07 -25.01
CA ALA A 1064 -7.84 -35.80 -25.51
C ALA A 1064 -6.76 -35.21 -24.58
N PHE A 1065 -5.50 -35.24 -25.01
CA PHE A 1065 -4.36 -34.82 -24.20
C PHE A 1065 -3.51 -33.75 -24.87
N VAL A 1066 -2.78 -32.98 -24.06
CA VAL A 1066 -1.54 -32.33 -24.46
C VAL A 1066 -0.35 -33.16 -23.96
N THR A 1067 0.51 -33.63 -24.86
CA THR A 1067 1.62 -34.53 -24.52
C THR A 1067 2.93 -34.10 -25.16
N ASN A 1068 4.02 -34.75 -24.76
CA ASN A 1068 5.25 -34.75 -25.55
C ASN A 1068 4.97 -35.32 -26.95
N GLY A 1069 5.38 -34.59 -27.99
CA GLY A 1069 5.13 -34.92 -29.38
C GLY A 1069 6.13 -35.86 -30.03
N SER A 1070 7.15 -36.34 -29.29
CA SER A 1070 8.19 -37.19 -29.87
C SER A 1070 7.67 -38.41 -30.63
N PHE A 1071 6.51 -38.94 -30.22
CA PHE A 1071 5.90 -40.12 -30.87
C PHE A 1071 5.48 -39.91 -32.32
N ILE A 1072 5.32 -38.67 -32.78
CA ILE A 1072 4.96 -38.39 -34.18
C ILE A 1072 6.06 -38.86 -35.12
N ASN A 1073 7.33 -38.57 -34.80
CA ASN A 1073 8.46 -38.76 -35.72
C ASN A 1073 9.54 -39.72 -35.20
N ALA A 1074 9.54 -40.07 -33.91
CA ALA A 1074 10.60 -40.92 -33.34
C ALA A 1074 10.61 -42.32 -33.97
N ASN A 1075 11.82 -42.78 -34.32
CA ASN A 1075 12.03 -44.08 -34.98
C ASN A 1075 11.62 -45.26 -34.10
N ASN A 1076 11.81 -45.18 -32.79
CA ASN A 1076 11.47 -46.24 -31.84
C ASN A 1076 10.02 -46.18 -31.33
N MET A 1077 9.18 -45.35 -31.93
CA MET A 1077 7.75 -45.21 -31.62
C MET A 1077 6.86 -45.55 -32.82
N ASP A 1078 7.41 -46.23 -33.83
CA ASP A 1078 6.68 -46.78 -34.97
C ASP A 1078 5.62 -47.79 -34.55
N GLY A 1079 5.93 -48.65 -33.58
CA GLY A 1079 4.97 -49.59 -32.99
C GLY A 1079 3.81 -48.90 -32.29
N LEU A 1080 4.08 -47.84 -31.52
CA LEU A 1080 3.04 -47.01 -30.90
C LEU A 1080 2.12 -46.40 -31.96
N ARG A 1081 2.68 -45.76 -33.01
CA ARG A 1081 1.88 -45.17 -34.10
C ARG A 1081 0.98 -46.20 -34.79
N LYS A 1082 1.52 -47.41 -35.03
CA LYS A 1082 0.75 -48.51 -35.62
C LYS A 1082 -0.42 -48.92 -34.71
N CYS A 1083 -0.16 -49.18 -33.43
CA CYS A 1083 -1.21 -49.58 -32.50
C CYS A 1083 -2.27 -48.49 -32.33
N LEU A 1084 -1.91 -47.21 -32.30
CA LEU A 1084 -2.90 -46.12 -32.20
C LEU A 1084 -3.88 -46.09 -33.39
N THR A 1085 -3.44 -46.47 -34.59
CA THR A 1085 -4.33 -46.59 -35.77
C THR A 1085 -5.22 -47.83 -35.74
N GLU A 1086 -4.88 -48.82 -34.90
CA GLU A 1086 -5.66 -50.05 -34.70
C GLU A 1086 -6.64 -49.88 -33.52
N ASP A 1087 -6.20 -49.23 -32.45
CA ASP A 1087 -6.95 -49.00 -31.21
C ASP A 1087 -8.06 -47.93 -31.40
N PHE A 1088 -7.88 -46.96 -32.31
CA PHE A 1088 -8.79 -45.82 -32.48
C PHE A 1088 -9.25 -45.63 -33.93
N SER A 1089 -10.52 -45.24 -34.08
CA SER A 1089 -11.13 -44.97 -35.39
C SER A 1089 -10.71 -43.64 -36.00
N HIS A 1090 -10.48 -42.63 -35.15
CA HIS A 1090 -10.04 -41.30 -35.58
C HIS A 1090 -8.93 -40.77 -34.69
N LEU A 1091 -7.93 -40.17 -35.34
CA LEU A 1091 -6.74 -39.59 -34.73
C LEU A 1091 -6.60 -38.15 -35.22
N TYR A 1092 -6.74 -37.18 -34.33
CA TYR A 1092 -6.45 -35.77 -34.61
C TYR A 1092 -5.19 -35.37 -33.87
N VAL A 1093 -4.14 -35.02 -34.61
CA VAL A 1093 -2.84 -34.68 -34.05
C VAL A 1093 -2.50 -33.25 -34.45
N PHE A 1094 -2.52 -32.33 -33.48
CA PHE A 1094 -2.12 -30.94 -33.69
C PHE A 1094 -0.75 -30.69 -33.06
N ASN A 1095 0.26 -30.62 -33.91
CA ASN A 1095 1.65 -30.41 -33.48
C ASN A 1095 1.93 -28.92 -33.23
N LEU A 1096 2.18 -28.56 -31.97
CA LEU A 1096 2.48 -27.19 -31.53
C LEU A 1096 3.97 -26.84 -31.64
N ARG A 1097 4.83 -27.78 -32.02
CA ARG A 1097 6.29 -27.58 -32.15
C ARG A 1097 6.94 -27.20 -30.81
N GLY A 1098 7.95 -26.33 -30.83
CA GLY A 1098 8.62 -25.82 -29.64
C GLY A 1098 9.74 -26.68 -29.08
N ASP A 1099 10.30 -27.64 -29.84
CA ASP A 1099 11.44 -28.43 -29.36
C ASP A 1099 12.74 -27.60 -29.31
N GLN A 1100 13.16 -27.27 -28.09
CA GLN A 1100 14.38 -26.51 -27.80
C GLN A 1100 15.52 -27.38 -27.25
N ARG A 1101 15.48 -28.69 -27.50
CA ARG A 1101 16.66 -29.57 -27.45
C ARG A 1101 17.44 -29.53 -28.77
N THR A 1102 16.86 -28.96 -29.83
CA THR A 1102 17.51 -28.69 -31.11
C THR A 1102 18.31 -27.37 -31.06
N ALA A 1103 19.13 -27.10 -32.08
CA ALA A 1103 19.95 -25.88 -32.16
C ALA A 1103 19.96 -25.30 -33.59
N GLY A 1104 20.37 -24.04 -33.72
CA GLY A 1104 20.59 -23.40 -35.02
C GLY A 1104 19.31 -23.10 -35.81
N GLU A 1105 19.25 -23.51 -37.08
CA GLU A 1105 18.08 -23.27 -37.94
C GLU A 1105 16.86 -24.10 -37.52
N GLU A 1106 17.08 -25.31 -37.01
CA GLU A 1106 16.01 -26.21 -36.59
C GLU A 1106 15.25 -25.66 -35.37
N SER A 1107 15.98 -25.17 -34.35
CA SER A 1107 15.38 -24.48 -33.19
C SER A 1107 14.61 -23.22 -33.58
N ARG A 1108 15.09 -22.44 -34.57
CA ARG A 1108 14.37 -21.28 -35.10
C ARG A 1108 13.09 -21.66 -35.81
N ARG A 1109 13.07 -22.80 -36.52
CA ARG A 1109 11.85 -23.34 -37.13
C ARG A 1109 10.90 -23.83 -36.04
N GLU A 1110 11.38 -24.52 -35.01
CA GLU A 1110 10.56 -25.03 -33.89
C GLU A 1110 9.82 -23.91 -33.16
N GLY A 1111 10.40 -22.71 -33.05
CA GLY A 1111 9.74 -21.53 -32.49
C GLY A 1111 9.65 -21.53 -30.96
N GLY A 1112 8.72 -20.75 -30.42
CA GLY A 1112 8.55 -20.57 -28.97
C GLY A 1112 8.02 -21.83 -28.27
N LYS A 1113 8.42 -22.01 -27.00
CA LYS A 1113 7.94 -23.10 -26.14
C LYS A 1113 6.57 -22.76 -25.56
N ILE A 1114 5.60 -23.66 -25.68
CA ILE A 1114 4.24 -23.49 -25.13
C ILE A 1114 4.25 -23.40 -23.60
N PHE A 1115 5.08 -24.20 -22.93
CA PHE A 1115 5.20 -24.25 -21.47
C PHE A 1115 6.37 -23.42 -20.91
N GLY A 1116 6.94 -22.49 -21.70
CA GLY A 1116 8.01 -21.61 -21.23
C GLY A 1116 9.24 -22.38 -20.72
N SER A 1117 9.66 -22.17 -19.47
CA SER A 1117 10.74 -22.94 -18.82
C SER A 1117 10.30 -24.32 -18.33
N GLY A 1118 8.99 -24.57 -18.18
CA GLY A 1118 8.43 -25.81 -17.63
C GLY A 1118 8.54 -27.04 -18.54
N SER A 1119 8.76 -26.84 -19.84
CA SER A 1119 9.17 -27.94 -20.73
C SER A 1119 10.00 -27.43 -21.90
N ARG A 1120 10.98 -28.25 -22.33
CA ARG A 1120 11.80 -28.02 -23.53
C ARG A 1120 11.40 -28.92 -24.71
N THR A 1121 10.40 -29.79 -24.53
CA THR A 1121 10.03 -30.82 -25.51
C THR A 1121 8.95 -30.32 -26.46
N LEU A 1122 8.94 -30.94 -27.65
CA LEU A 1122 7.84 -30.89 -28.61
C LEU A 1122 6.50 -31.12 -27.89
N SER A 1123 5.50 -30.27 -28.10
CA SER A 1123 4.16 -30.43 -27.51
C SER A 1123 3.12 -30.70 -28.58
N VAL A 1124 2.21 -31.64 -28.33
CA VAL A 1124 1.18 -32.08 -29.28
C VAL A 1124 -0.16 -32.19 -28.57
N VAL A 1125 -1.20 -31.63 -29.17
CA VAL A 1125 -2.58 -31.93 -28.76
C VAL A 1125 -3.07 -33.11 -29.59
N SER A 1126 -3.41 -34.21 -28.92
CA SER A 1126 -3.87 -35.44 -29.55
C SER A 1126 -5.29 -35.76 -29.11
N ARG A 1127 -6.17 -36.07 -30.07
CA ARG A 1127 -7.52 -36.59 -29.81
C ARG A 1127 -7.69 -37.93 -30.49
N PHE A 1128 -8.21 -38.89 -29.73
CA PHE A 1128 -8.42 -40.28 -30.12
C PHE A 1128 -9.90 -40.64 -29.94
N ASP A 1129 -10.58 -41.12 -30.99
CA ASP A 1129 -11.98 -41.56 -30.90
C ASP A 1129 -12.08 -43.09 -31.06
N ALA A 1130 -12.63 -43.79 -30.06
CA ALA A 1130 -12.81 -45.25 -30.06
C ALA A 1130 -14.03 -45.70 -30.91
N PRO A 1131 -14.02 -46.92 -31.50
CA PRO A 1131 -15.06 -47.36 -32.43
C PRO A 1131 -16.46 -47.49 -31.83
N MET A 1132 -17.50 -47.40 -32.68
CA MET A 1132 -18.85 -47.86 -32.35
C MET A 1132 -18.94 -49.33 -32.79
N ILE A 1133 -18.99 -50.28 -31.85
CA ILE A 1133 -19.38 -51.65 -32.19
C ILE A 1133 -20.89 -51.63 -32.37
N THR A 1134 -21.36 -51.62 -33.62
CA THR A 1134 -22.78 -51.85 -33.96
C THR A 1134 -23.12 -53.33 -33.95
#